data_AF-A0AA97ECJ0-F1
#
_entry.id   AF-A0AA97ECJ0-F1
#
_cell.length_a   1.000
_cell.length_b   1.000
_cell.length_c   1.000
_cell.angle_alpha   90.00
_cell.angle_beta   90.00
_cell.angle_gamma   90.00
#
_symmetry.space_group_name_H-M   'P 1'
#
loop_
_entity.id
_entity.type
_entity.pdbx_description
1 polymer ?
#
loop_
_entity_poly.entity_id
_entity_poly.type
_entity_poly.pdbx_seq_one_letter_code
_entity_poly.pdbx_strand_id
1 'polypeptide(L)'
;MTSSIRFLMCAPHHYEVDYVINPWMEGNIHRSSLEAAQEQWQNLYQIIADRADVDLVKPQQGWPDMVFTANAGLILGNQVVLSRFLHPERQGEEPFFKEWFEAQGHQVFTLPPDLPFEGAGDALLDREGRWLWAGYGFRTELDSHGLVAQWLNIEVLSLHLMDERFYHLDTCFCPLTGGYLLYYPPAFDAYSNRLIEMRVPPEKRIAIDEPDAVNFACNSVNVDRTVIMNQASDGLKARLVEAGFEVVETPLTEFLKAGGAAKCLTLRVTEPLHPEPAREPGLIARTVTITGHLLDSGLVSRALDLIMEGGGSFQVMNFDLGEQRQSTSSAEIRVSAPDREVMDEIMAQLIDLGAVALPEDQQDAHLVTITQAGVAPDDFYSSTIYPTEVRVRGQWVRVQGQRMDGVIVVSETEPVATCKLLRDLAVGDQVIVGYDGIRSVRSPKDRSRAAATTEEFSFMGSGVSSERRVELIVEQVAWDLRRLRDQGGKVAVVAGPVVIHTGGGDHLGRLIREGYVQALLGGNAIAVHDIEQAMLGTSLGVDMKQGTSVRGGHRHHLRAINSIRRCGSIANAVDQKVLTRGVLYECVKNNVPFSLAGSIRDDGPLPDTKMDLLEAQADYARLIEGCDLILMLSTMLHAIGVGNMTPAGVKMVCVDINPAVVTKLADRGSLESTGVVTDVGLFLSLLVKQLDKLTQRPAIAQS
;
A
#
# COMPACT_ATOMS: atom_id res chain seq x y z
N MET A 1 9.98 42.92 0.54
CA MET A 1 9.71 42.71 -0.88
C MET A 1 9.87 41.22 -1.11
N THR A 2 8.78 40.48 -1.30
CA THR A 2 8.87 39.06 -1.69
C THR A 2 9.46 39.02 -3.10
N SER A 3 10.56 38.31 -3.28
CA SER A 3 11.20 38.11 -4.59
C SER A 3 10.19 37.56 -5.60
N SER A 4 10.29 38.00 -6.87
CA SER A 4 9.53 37.40 -7.98
C SER A 4 9.82 35.89 -8.06
N ILE A 5 8.81 35.11 -8.45
CA ILE A 5 8.97 33.68 -8.70
C ILE A 5 9.86 33.51 -9.94
N ARG A 6 10.86 32.64 -9.87
CA ARG A 6 11.77 32.34 -10.97
C ARG A 6 11.88 30.84 -11.23
N PHE A 7 11.90 30.49 -12.51
CA PHE A 7 12.09 29.14 -13.00
C PHE A 7 13.37 29.04 -13.85
N LEU A 8 14.04 27.90 -13.78
CA LEU A 8 15.05 27.47 -14.74
C LEU A 8 14.38 26.54 -15.77
N MET A 9 14.68 26.74 -17.05
CA MET A 9 14.29 25.86 -18.16
C MET A 9 15.48 25.63 -19.10
N CYS A 10 15.35 24.69 -20.02
CA CYS A 10 16.35 24.42 -21.06
C CYS A 10 15.66 24.22 -22.41
N ALA A 11 16.14 24.91 -23.45
CA ALA A 11 15.52 24.86 -24.77
C ALA A 11 15.78 23.52 -25.48
N PRO A 12 14.81 22.96 -26.22
CA PRO A 12 14.91 21.62 -26.81
C PRO A 12 15.72 21.60 -28.12
N HIS A 13 16.83 22.35 -28.21
CA HIS A 13 17.63 22.43 -29.45
C HIS A 13 18.30 21.11 -29.84
N HIS A 14 18.51 20.22 -28.86
CA HIS A 14 19.14 18.91 -29.02
C HIS A 14 18.26 17.79 -28.46
N TYR A 15 16.96 18.03 -28.31
CA TYR A 15 16.01 17.07 -27.77
C TYR A 15 15.74 15.94 -28.77
N GLU A 16 15.84 14.70 -28.30
CA GLU A 16 15.45 13.48 -28.99
C GLU A 16 15.24 12.36 -27.94
N VAL A 17 14.45 11.35 -28.26
CA VAL A 17 14.46 10.08 -27.51
C VAL A 17 15.58 9.20 -28.10
N ASP A 18 16.78 9.26 -27.52
CA ASP A 18 17.96 8.52 -27.98
C ASP A 18 18.08 7.10 -27.35
N TYR A 19 17.44 6.88 -26.22
CA TYR A 19 17.57 5.68 -25.39
C TYR A 19 16.27 5.40 -24.61
N VAL A 20 16.26 4.31 -23.83
CA VAL A 20 15.13 3.92 -22.97
C VAL A 20 15.63 3.71 -21.55
N ILE A 21 15.23 4.61 -20.66
CA ILE A 21 15.53 4.55 -19.21
C ILE A 21 14.27 4.69 -18.35
N ASN A 22 13.09 4.65 -18.98
CA ASN A 22 11.78 4.59 -18.33
C ASN A 22 10.74 3.98 -19.30
N PRO A 23 9.58 3.51 -18.80
CA PRO A 23 8.59 2.83 -19.64
C PRO A 23 7.97 3.69 -20.75
N TRP A 24 7.98 5.01 -20.64
CA TRP A 24 7.39 5.91 -21.65
C TRP A 24 8.26 6.04 -22.89
N MET A 25 9.58 5.88 -22.74
CA MET A 25 10.52 5.90 -23.86
C MET A 25 10.44 4.62 -24.72
N GLU A 26 9.88 3.53 -24.18
CA GLU A 26 9.77 2.26 -24.87
C GLU A 26 8.98 2.40 -26.18
N GLY A 27 9.60 2.00 -27.29
CA GLY A 27 9.00 2.15 -28.62
C GLY A 27 8.97 3.58 -29.18
N ASN A 28 9.57 4.57 -28.51
CA ASN A 28 9.62 5.98 -28.92
C ASN A 28 11.00 6.48 -29.41
N ILE A 29 12.02 5.63 -29.40
CA ILE A 29 13.37 5.96 -29.90
C ILE A 29 13.30 6.55 -31.32
N HIS A 30 13.88 7.74 -31.52
CA HIS A 30 13.86 8.53 -32.76
C HIS A 30 12.46 8.78 -33.35
N ARG A 31 11.41 8.81 -32.51
CA ARG A 31 10.03 9.16 -32.90
C ARG A 31 9.59 10.54 -32.41
N SER A 32 10.51 11.31 -31.83
CA SER A 32 10.32 12.73 -31.51
C SER A 32 10.29 13.59 -32.78
N SER A 33 9.39 14.57 -32.82
CA SER A 33 9.42 15.64 -33.80
C SER A 33 10.04 16.88 -33.17
N LEU A 34 11.26 17.22 -33.57
CA LEU A 34 11.98 18.38 -33.02
C LEU A 34 11.21 19.70 -33.25
N GLU A 35 10.55 19.86 -34.41
CA GLU A 35 9.73 21.03 -34.73
C GLU A 35 8.55 21.15 -33.77
N ALA A 36 7.81 20.06 -33.56
CA ALA A 36 6.68 20.05 -32.64
C ALA A 36 7.14 20.22 -31.18
N ALA A 37 8.27 19.63 -30.79
CA ALA A 37 8.85 19.80 -29.45
C ALA A 37 9.23 21.26 -29.19
N GLN A 38 9.82 21.95 -30.17
CA GLN A 38 10.14 23.37 -30.08
C GLN A 38 8.89 24.24 -29.96
N GLU A 39 7.84 23.97 -30.75
CA GLU A 39 6.57 24.69 -30.65
C GLU A 39 5.91 24.49 -29.28
N GLN A 40 5.79 23.23 -28.83
CA GLN A 40 5.19 22.88 -27.55
C GLN A 40 5.95 23.49 -26.36
N TRP A 41 7.27 23.43 -26.38
CA TRP A 41 8.12 24.04 -25.36
C TRP A 41 8.00 25.57 -25.37
N GLN A 42 7.99 26.19 -26.54
CA GLN A 42 7.87 27.65 -26.65
C GLN A 42 6.54 28.15 -26.09
N ASN A 43 5.45 27.41 -26.31
CA ASN A 43 4.14 27.72 -25.71
C ASN A 43 4.20 27.66 -24.18
N LEU A 44 4.76 26.59 -23.62
CA LEU A 44 4.95 26.48 -22.16
C LEU A 44 5.82 27.61 -21.61
N TYR A 45 6.96 27.88 -22.25
CA TYR A 45 7.87 28.97 -21.90
C TYR A 45 7.13 30.31 -21.86
N GLN A 46 6.34 30.64 -22.88
CA GLN A 46 5.61 31.90 -22.95
C GLN A 46 4.55 32.01 -21.84
N ILE A 47 3.78 30.94 -21.60
CA ILE A 47 2.75 30.91 -20.54
C ILE A 47 3.36 31.17 -19.16
N ILE A 48 4.54 30.62 -18.89
CA ILE A 48 5.27 30.82 -17.63
C ILE A 48 5.90 32.22 -17.59
N ALA A 49 6.56 32.66 -18.66
CA ALA A 49 7.22 33.96 -18.75
C ALA A 49 6.24 35.15 -18.58
N ASP A 50 4.97 34.96 -18.95
CA ASP A 50 3.91 35.94 -18.71
C ASP A 50 3.55 36.08 -17.22
N ARG A 51 3.97 35.14 -16.37
CA ARG A 51 3.58 35.02 -14.95
C ARG A 51 4.76 35.00 -13.96
N ALA A 52 5.96 34.66 -14.42
CA ALA A 52 7.16 34.47 -13.61
C ALA A 52 8.43 34.74 -14.42
N ASP A 53 9.55 34.97 -13.74
CA ASP A 53 10.85 35.09 -14.39
C ASP A 53 11.32 33.70 -14.87
N VAL A 54 11.95 33.63 -16.05
CA VAL A 54 12.50 32.37 -16.60
C VAL A 54 13.96 32.55 -16.99
N ASP A 55 14.84 31.80 -16.32
CA ASP A 55 16.24 31.63 -16.70
C ASP A 55 16.40 30.41 -17.61
N LEU A 56 17.40 30.45 -18.49
CA LEU A 56 17.72 29.35 -19.39
C LEU A 56 19.12 28.82 -19.14
N VAL A 57 19.25 27.48 -19.02
CA VAL A 57 20.54 26.81 -19.16
C VAL A 57 20.80 26.53 -20.63
N LYS A 58 22.08 26.56 -21.02
CA LYS A 58 22.49 26.31 -22.40
C LYS A 58 22.32 24.80 -22.72
N PRO A 59 21.54 24.43 -23.76
CA PRO A 59 21.42 23.04 -24.15
C PRO A 59 22.76 22.50 -24.69
N GLN A 60 23.02 21.21 -24.47
CA GLN A 60 24.25 20.55 -24.87
C GLN A 60 23.95 19.39 -25.81
N GLN A 61 24.77 19.25 -26.84
CA GLN A 61 24.65 18.14 -27.78
C GLN A 61 25.05 16.83 -27.11
N GLY A 62 24.25 15.77 -27.32
CA GLY A 62 24.46 14.45 -26.72
C GLY A 62 23.79 14.26 -25.36
N TRP A 63 23.13 15.29 -24.82
CA TRP A 63 22.39 15.23 -23.56
C TRP A 63 20.94 15.72 -23.79
N PRO A 64 20.12 14.93 -24.50
CA PRO A 64 18.79 15.35 -24.94
C PRO A 64 17.85 15.67 -23.77
N ASP A 65 18.01 14.96 -22.65
CA ASP A 65 17.18 15.09 -21.44
C ASP A 65 17.53 16.32 -20.57
N MET A 66 18.52 17.14 -20.95
CA MET A 66 18.80 18.42 -20.28
C MET A 66 17.59 19.38 -20.29
N VAL A 67 16.61 19.16 -21.18
CA VAL A 67 15.33 19.87 -21.18
C VAL A 67 14.56 19.69 -19.86
N PHE A 68 14.75 18.55 -19.18
CA PHE A 68 14.09 18.20 -17.93
C PHE A 68 14.83 18.77 -16.71
N THR A 69 14.82 20.10 -16.62
CA THR A 69 15.51 20.86 -15.58
C THR A 69 15.01 20.60 -14.16
N ALA A 70 13.80 20.04 -13.97
CA ALA A 70 13.34 19.60 -12.65
C ALA A 70 14.34 18.64 -11.99
N ASN A 71 15.04 17.84 -12.79
CA ASN A 71 16.05 16.90 -12.31
C ASN A 71 17.45 17.50 -12.19
N ALA A 72 17.65 18.82 -12.34
CA ALA A 72 18.96 19.43 -12.18
C ALA A 72 19.45 19.40 -10.72
N GLY A 73 18.52 19.48 -9.76
CA GLY A 73 18.78 19.46 -8.33
C GLY A 73 17.56 19.89 -7.54
N LEU A 74 17.73 19.98 -6.22
CA LEU A 74 16.73 20.50 -5.29
C LEU A 74 17.26 21.74 -4.60
N ILE A 75 16.49 22.83 -4.68
CA ILE A 75 16.89 24.15 -4.18
C ILE A 75 15.99 24.62 -3.04
N LEU A 76 16.61 25.14 -1.98
CA LEU A 76 15.92 25.82 -0.88
C LEU A 76 16.79 26.97 -0.35
N GLY A 77 16.29 28.19 -0.49
CA GLY A 77 17.08 29.38 -0.16
C GLY A 77 18.29 29.54 -1.08
N ASN A 78 19.49 29.63 -0.50
CA ASN A 78 20.74 29.70 -1.26
C ASN A 78 21.41 28.33 -1.45
N GLN A 79 20.82 27.26 -0.93
CA GLN A 79 21.41 25.93 -0.93
C GLN A 79 20.78 25.07 -2.02
N VAL A 80 21.60 24.32 -2.74
CA VAL A 80 21.14 23.35 -3.73
C VAL A 80 21.81 22.00 -3.51
N VAL A 81 21.01 20.95 -3.46
CA VAL A 81 21.50 19.58 -3.57
C VAL A 81 21.48 19.21 -5.05
N LEU A 82 22.67 19.10 -5.64
CA LEU A 82 22.81 18.71 -7.04
C LEU A 82 22.31 17.28 -7.23
N SER A 83 21.61 17.04 -8.34
CA SER A 83 21.22 15.67 -8.67
C SER A 83 22.41 14.78 -8.95
N ARG A 84 22.22 13.50 -8.66
CA ARG A 84 23.11 12.41 -8.99
C ARG A 84 22.28 11.36 -9.74
N PHE A 85 22.47 11.25 -11.04
CA PHE A 85 21.58 10.42 -11.86
C PHE A 85 21.90 8.94 -11.74
N LEU A 86 20.86 8.11 -11.64
CA LEU A 86 21.01 6.66 -11.61
C LEU A 86 21.59 6.14 -12.95
N HIS A 87 21.06 6.66 -14.05
CA HIS A 87 21.38 6.22 -15.41
C HIS A 87 22.59 6.96 -16.00
N PRO A 88 23.61 6.25 -16.53
CA PRO A 88 24.77 6.86 -17.19
C PRO A 88 24.41 7.82 -18.32
N GLU A 89 23.30 7.58 -19.00
CA GLU A 89 22.76 8.38 -20.11
C GLU A 89 22.45 9.83 -19.71
N ARG A 90 22.24 10.10 -18.42
CA ARG A 90 21.98 11.46 -17.88
C ARG A 90 23.08 12.00 -16.97
N GLN A 91 24.02 11.17 -16.52
CA GLN A 91 25.12 11.60 -15.63
C GLN A 91 26.01 12.70 -16.24
N GLY A 92 26.07 12.80 -17.57
CA GLY A 92 26.80 13.88 -18.25
C GLY A 92 26.13 15.25 -18.17
N GLU A 93 24.89 15.34 -17.67
CA GLU A 93 24.19 16.61 -17.44
C GLU A 93 24.67 17.31 -16.16
N GLU A 94 25.12 16.54 -15.16
CA GLU A 94 25.49 17.03 -13.82
C GLU A 94 26.50 18.20 -13.85
N PRO A 95 27.58 18.18 -14.66
CA PRO A 95 28.54 19.27 -14.70
C PRO A 95 27.93 20.60 -15.18
N PHE A 96 27.00 20.55 -16.14
CA PHE A 96 26.38 21.74 -16.70
C PHE A 96 25.38 22.37 -15.73
N PHE A 97 24.60 21.55 -15.02
CA PHE A 97 23.73 22.04 -13.96
C PHE A 97 24.53 22.61 -12.79
N LYS A 98 25.61 21.93 -12.39
CA LYS A 98 26.52 22.44 -11.36
C LYS A 98 27.11 23.80 -11.73
N GLU A 99 27.65 23.94 -12.94
CA GLU A 99 28.20 25.20 -13.44
C GLU A 99 27.15 26.31 -13.41
N TRP A 100 25.92 26.02 -13.83
CA TRP A 100 24.83 26.99 -13.79
C TRP A 100 24.52 27.44 -12.35
N PHE A 101 24.35 26.51 -11.41
CA PHE A 101 24.06 26.85 -10.01
C PHE A 101 25.17 27.67 -9.35
N GLU A 102 26.44 27.28 -9.56
CA GLU A 102 27.60 28.01 -9.04
C GLU A 102 27.68 29.42 -9.62
N ALA A 103 27.40 29.58 -10.93
CA ALA A 103 27.38 30.89 -11.59
C ALA A 103 26.25 31.81 -11.06
N GLN A 104 25.14 31.25 -10.59
CA GLN A 104 24.06 32.01 -9.94
C GLN A 104 24.32 32.28 -8.44
N GLY A 105 25.44 31.79 -7.88
CA GLY A 105 25.85 32.05 -6.50
C GLY A 105 25.26 31.09 -5.46
N HIS A 106 24.67 29.98 -5.88
CA HIS A 106 24.16 28.95 -4.98
C HIS A 106 25.30 28.15 -4.33
N GLN A 107 25.08 27.72 -3.09
CA GLN A 107 25.93 26.75 -2.43
C GLN A 107 25.52 25.34 -2.86
N VAL A 108 26.38 24.69 -3.65
CA VAL A 108 26.11 23.36 -4.21
C VAL A 108 26.63 22.26 -3.29
N PHE A 109 25.74 21.36 -2.88
CA PHE A 109 26.07 20.10 -2.21
C PHE A 109 25.99 18.96 -3.23
N THR A 110 26.91 17.99 -3.12
CA THR A 110 26.98 16.83 -4.01
C THR A 110 26.93 15.56 -3.17
N LEU A 111 26.02 14.65 -3.52
CA LEU A 111 25.92 13.33 -2.90
C LEU A 111 27.12 12.45 -3.25
N PRO A 112 27.38 11.37 -2.47
CA PRO A 112 28.32 10.33 -2.85
C PRO A 112 28.06 9.80 -4.28
N PRO A 113 29.10 9.40 -5.02
CA PRO A 113 28.98 9.01 -6.43
C PRO A 113 27.94 7.93 -6.73
N ASP A 114 27.77 6.99 -5.80
CA ASP A 114 26.90 5.80 -5.94
C ASP A 114 25.56 5.97 -5.19
N LEU A 115 25.21 7.18 -4.75
CA LEU A 115 23.96 7.48 -4.04
C LEU A 115 23.07 8.40 -4.91
N PRO A 116 22.21 7.84 -5.77
CA PRO A 116 21.41 8.62 -6.71
C PRO A 116 20.29 9.41 -6.02
N PHE A 117 20.02 10.58 -6.59
CA PHE A 117 19.00 11.54 -6.16
C PHE A 117 18.68 12.44 -7.35
N GLU A 118 17.43 12.46 -7.84
CA GLU A 118 17.08 13.14 -9.10
C GLU A 118 16.29 14.44 -8.90
N GLY A 119 16.65 15.19 -7.86
CA GLY A 119 16.31 16.60 -7.69
C GLY A 119 14.85 16.87 -7.41
N ALA A 120 14.34 18.01 -7.89
CA ALA A 120 12.94 18.42 -7.68
C ALA A 120 11.91 17.59 -8.46
N GLY A 121 12.36 16.68 -9.35
CA GLY A 121 11.49 15.65 -9.91
C GLY A 121 11.09 14.60 -8.86
N ASP A 122 12.01 14.24 -7.96
CA ASP A 122 11.76 13.28 -6.87
C ASP A 122 11.52 13.93 -5.52
N ALA A 123 11.83 15.22 -5.34
CA ALA A 123 11.68 15.90 -4.07
C ALA A 123 10.89 17.21 -4.21
N LEU A 124 9.65 17.23 -3.71
CA LEU A 124 8.72 18.33 -3.88
C LEU A 124 8.43 19.03 -2.55
N LEU A 125 8.69 20.33 -2.52
CA LEU A 125 8.38 21.16 -1.36
C LEU A 125 6.86 21.32 -1.20
N ASP A 126 6.40 21.21 0.04
CA ASP A 126 5.11 21.78 0.41
C ASP A 126 5.10 23.28 0.05
N ARG A 127 4.01 23.76 -0.57
CA ARG A 127 3.99 25.15 -1.08
C ARG A 127 4.02 26.21 0.02
N GLU A 128 3.69 25.85 1.26
CA GLU A 128 3.80 26.70 2.45
C GLU A 128 5.19 26.57 3.12
N GLY A 129 6.08 25.74 2.58
CA GLY A 129 7.47 25.56 3.02
C GLY A 129 7.63 24.72 4.29
N ARG A 130 6.60 24.00 4.71
CA ARG A 130 6.58 23.29 6.01
C ARG A 130 7.52 22.08 6.04
N TRP A 131 7.58 21.33 4.95
CA TRP A 131 8.37 20.11 4.80
C TRP A 131 8.63 19.81 3.32
N LEU A 132 9.49 18.82 3.07
CA LEU A 132 9.82 18.28 1.77
C LEU A 132 9.23 16.88 1.63
N TRP A 133 8.49 16.63 0.56
CA TRP A 133 8.09 15.28 0.15
C TRP A 133 9.19 14.70 -0.73
N ALA A 134 9.72 13.52 -0.40
CA ALA A 134 10.81 12.89 -1.17
C ALA A 134 10.41 11.48 -1.60
N GLY A 135 10.40 11.24 -2.91
CA GLY A 135 10.10 9.97 -3.54
C GLY A 135 11.31 9.05 -3.59
N TYR A 136 11.09 7.75 -3.39
CA TYR A 136 12.10 6.71 -3.61
C TYR A 136 11.45 5.46 -4.20
N GLY A 137 12.26 4.57 -4.78
CA GLY A 137 11.82 3.28 -5.32
C GLY A 137 12.44 2.96 -6.68
N PHE A 138 12.47 3.93 -7.59
CA PHE A 138 12.98 3.72 -8.97
C PHE A 138 14.25 4.50 -9.30
N ARG A 139 14.36 5.75 -8.84
CA ARG A 139 15.44 6.68 -9.24
C ARG A 139 16.26 7.14 -8.05
N THR A 140 15.62 7.88 -7.14
CA THR A 140 16.24 8.35 -5.90
C THR A 140 16.32 7.25 -4.85
N GLU A 141 17.49 7.10 -4.22
CA GLU A 141 17.71 6.18 -3.11
C GLU A 141 17.21 6.76 -1.78
N LEU A 142 16.58 5.94 -0.94
CA LEU A 142 16.04 6.34 0.36
C LEU A 142 17.12 6.95 1.28
N ASP A 143 18.35 6.44 1.22
CA ASP A 143 19.48 6.93 2.02
C ASP A 143 19.88 8.38 1.70
N SER A 144 19.53 8.88 0.50
CA SER A 144 19.77 10.28 0.13
C SER A 144 18.95 11.26 0.99
N HIS A 145 17.77 10.85 1.46
CA HIS A 145 16.81 11.72 2.16
C HIS A 145 17.38 12.27 3.48
N GLY A 146 18.18 11.47 4.19
CA GLY A 146 18.84 11.91 5.43
C GLY A 146 19.86 13.04 5.19
N LEU A 147 20.64 12.95 4.11
CA LEU A 147 21.58 14.01 3.71
C LEU A 147 20.84 15.26 3.23
N VAL A 148 19.79 15.10 2.44
CA VAL A 148 18.94 16.21 1.97
C VAL A 148 18.32 16.96 3.15
N ALA A 149 17.76 16.24 4.14
CA ALA A 149 17.21 16.82 5.35
C ALA A 149 18.25 17.65 6.12
N GLN A 150 19.47 17.10 6.24
CA GLN A 150 20.58 17.76 6.94
C GLN A 150 21.06 19.02 6.22
N TRP A 151 21.30 18.95 4.91
CA TRP A 151 21.86 20.07 4.14
C TRP A 151 20.84 21.19 3.95
N LEU A 152 19.59 20.87 3.63
CA LEU A 152 18.56 21.87 3.42
C LEU A 152 17.87 22.31 4.72
N ASN A 153 18.14 21.63 5.84
CA ASN A 153 17.55 21.91 7.16
C ASN A 153 16.02 21.96 7.11
N ILE A 154 15.41 20.91 6.55
CA ILE A 154 13.96 20.76 6.36
C ILE A 154 13.49 19.37 6.79
N GLU A 155 12.27 19.27 7.32
CA GLU A 155 11.63 17.96 7.56
C GLU A 155 11.42 17.25 6.21
N VAL A 156 11.89 16.00 6.09
CA VAL A 156 11.73 15.19 4.87
C VAL A 156 10.76 14.04 5.14
N LEU A 157 9.74 13.92 4.30
CA LEU A 157 8.72 12.88 4.33
C LEU A 157 8.92 11.94 3.13
N SER A 158 9.37 10.72 3.41
CA SER A 158 9.65 9.72 2.37
C SER A 158 8.36 9.07 1.86
N LEU A 159 8.19 9.03 0.54
CA LEU A 159 7.08 8.38 -0.15
C LEU A 159 7.63 7.32 -1.11
N HIS A 160 7.15 6.09 -1.00
CA HIS A 160 7.57 4.98 -1.83
C HIS A 160 6.73 4.88 -3.09
N LEU A 161 7.38 4.96 -4.25
CA LEU A 161 6.78 4.84 -5.58
C LEU A 161 6.72 3.36 -5.98
N MET A 162 5.55 2.90 -6.41
CA MET A 162 5.27 1.48 -6.69
C MET A 162 4.97 1.19 -8.17
N ASP A 163 4.68 2.22 -8.97
CA ASP A 163 4.30 2.08 -10.37
C ASP A 163 5.41 2.65 -11.26
N GLU A 164 6.07 1.81 -12.06
CA GLU A 164 7.18 2.19 -12.93
C GLU A 164 6.80 3.27 -13.96
N ARG A 165 5.50 3.43 -14.27
CA ARG A 165 5.02 4.53 -15.13
C ARG A 165 5.15 5.88 -14.43
N PHE A 166 5.13 5.91 -13.10
CA PHE A 166 5.25 7.10 -12.28
C PHE A 166 6.59 7.10 -11.52
N TYR A 167 7.68 6.94 -12.27
CA TYR A 167 9.03 6.69 -11.76
C TYR A 167 9.67 7.88 -11.02
N HIS A 168 9.15 9.09 -11.23
CA HIS A 168 9.48 10.30 -10.45
C HIS A 168 8.28 10.78 -9.65
N LEU A 169 8.52 11.32 -8.46
CA LEU A 169 7.45 11.82 -7.59
C LEU A 169 6.55 12.87 -8.29
N ASP A 170 7.14 13.77 -9.07
CA ASP A 170 6.42 14.85 -9.76
C ASP A 170 5.50 14.39 -10.91
N THR A 171 5.56 13.11 -11.30
CA THR A 171 4.65 12.54 -12.30
C THR A 171 3.31 12.14 -11.70
N CYS A 172 3.25 11.91 -10.38
CA CYS A 172 2.07 11.45 -9.67
C CYS A 172 1.72 12.27 -8.42
N PHE A 173 2.52 13.30 -8.08
CA PHE A 173 2.34 14.14 -6.89
C PHE A 173 2.63 15.61 -7.18
N CYS A 174 1.77 16.52 -6.73
CA CYS A 174 1.91 17.95 -6.98
C CYS A 174 1.34 18.79 -5.82
N PRO A 175 2.19 19.28 -4.90
CA PRO A 175 1.80 20.25 -3.91
C PRO A 175 1.37 21.57 -4.56
N LEU A 176 0.22 22.10 -4.15
CA LEU A 176 -0.37 23.32 -4.69
C LEU A 176 -0.53 24.40 -3.60
N THR A 177 -0.60 25.66 -4.04
CA THR A 177 -0.78 26.81 -3.16
C THR A 177 -2.03 26.69 -2.29
N GLY A 178 -1.96 27.15 -1.04
CA GLY A 178 -3.06 27.03 -0.06
C GLY A 178 -3.15 25.65 0.60
N GLY A 179 -2.10 24.83 0.47
CA GLY A 179 -1.99 23.50 1.08
C GLY A 179 -2.82 22.42 0.38
N TYR A 180 -3.25 22.67 -0.87
CA TYR A 180 -3.89 21.67 -1.71
C TYR A 180 -2.85 20.67 -2.22
N LEU A 181 -3.29 19.45 -2.50
CA LEU A 181 -2.46 18.40 -3.07
C LEU A 181 -3.20 17.75 -4.24
N LEU A 182 -2.61 17.80 -5.42
CA LEU A 182 -3.03 17.02 -6.58
C LEU A 182 -2.14 15.76 -6.63
N TYR A 183 -2.73 14.57 -6.55
CA TYR A 183 -1.94 13.33 -6.55
C TYR A 183 -2.72 12.12 -7.07
N TYR A 184 -2.00 11.09 -7.50
CA TYR A 184 -2.54 9.80 -7.94
C TYR A 184 -2.25 8.71 -6.89
N PRO A 185 -3.23 8.37 -6.00
CA PRO A 185 -3.00 7.46 -4.88
C PRO A 185 -2.41 6.07 -5.24
N PRO A 186 -2.82 5.42 -6.36
CA PRO A 186 -2.28 4.10 -6.71
C PRO A 186 -0.79 4.05 -7.07
N ALA A 187 -0.13 5.20 -7.31
CA ALA A 187 1.32 5.23 -7.53
C ALA A 187 2.15 4.97 -6.25
N PHE A 188 1.49 4.95 -5.09
CA PHE A 188 2.13 4.83 -3.77
C PHE A 188 1.72 3.56 -3.05
N ASP A 189 2.59 3.07 -2.16
CA ASP A 189 2.21 2.01 -1.23
C ASP A 189 1.23 2.49 -0.14
N ALA A 190 0.72 1.56 0.66
CA ALA A 190 -0.26 1.84 1.72
C ALA A 190 0.29 2.79 2.80
N TYR A 191 1.56 2.63 3.18
CA TYR A 191 2.24 3.48 4.17
C TYR A 191 2.30 4.93 3.69
N SER A 192 2.79 5.13 2.46
CA SER A 192 2.95 6.45 1.84
C SER A 192 1.61 7.13 1.65
N ASN A 193 0.59 6.38 1.21
CA ASN A 193 -0.79 6.88 1.16
C ASN A 193 -1.24 7.35 2.54
N ARG A 194 -1.12 6.53 3.58
CA ARG A 194 -1.50 6.89 4.96
C ARG A 194 -0.76 8.14 5.45
N LEU A 195 0.54 8.26 5.17
CA LEU A 195 1.33 9.44 5.51
C LEU A 195 0.76 10.71 4.85
N ILE A 196 0.39 10.62 3.57
CA ILE A 196 -0.29 11.72 2.85
C ILE A 196 -1.63 12.05 3.52
N GLU A 197 -2.46 11.07 3.86
CA GLU A 197 -3.78 11.32 4.47
C GLU A 197 -3.69 11.92 5.87
N MET A 198 -2.63 11.59 6.63
CA MET A 198 -2.36 12.16 7.95
C MET A 198 -1.89 13.62 7.87
N ARG A 199 -1.15 13.98 6.82
CA ARG A 199 -0.53 15.30 6.66
C ARG A 199 -1.42 16.28 5.89
N VAL A 200 -2.25 15.79 4.97
CA VAL A 200 -3.13 16.62 4.13
C VAL A 200 -4.60 16.29 4.38
N PRO A 201 -5.41 17.25 4.85
CA PRO A 201 -6.80 16.98 5.21
C PRO A 201 -7.66 16.64 3.96
N PRO A 202 -8.73 15.85 4.11
CA PRO A 202 -9.55 15.36 2.99
C PRO A 202 -10.01 16.43 2.00
N GLU A 203 -10.44 17.59 2.49
CA GLU A 203 -10.94 18.72 1.69
C GLU A 203 -9.88 19.41 0.83
N LYS A 204 -8.59 19.15 1.12
CA LYS A 204 -7.46 19.68 0.34
C LYS A 204 -6.83 18.64 -0.58
N ARG A 205 -7.29 17.38 -0.54
CA ARG A 205 -6.79 16.28 -1.37
C ARG A 205 -7.59 16.19 -2.67
N ILE A 206 -6.93 16.48 -3.77
CA ILE A 206 -7.43 16.30 -5.13
C ILE A 206 -6.82 14.99 -5.68
N ALA A 207 -7.36 13.86 -5.23
CA ALA A 207 -6.99 12.55 -5.79
C ALA A 207 -7.53 12.43 -7.22
N ILE A 208 -6.67 12.08 -8.19
CA ILE A 208 -7.04 11.92 -9.61
C ILE A 208 -7.25 10.46 -9.98
N ASP A 209 -7.98 10.25 -11.08
CA ASP A 209 -8.17 8.94 -11.69
C ASP A 209 -7.05 8.63 -12.71
N GLU A 210 -6.88 7.35 -13.04
CA GLU A 210 -5.82 6.89 -13.94
C GLU A 210 -5.80 7.60 -15.31
N PRO A 211 -6.93 7.91 -15.97
CA PRO A 211 -6.90 8.62 -17.26
C PRO A 211 -6.25 10.01 -17.20
N ASP A 212 -6.40 10.73 -16.09
CA ASP A 212 -5.72 12.02 -15.89
C ASP A 212 -4.26 11.80 -15.52
N ALA A 213 -3.97 10.76 -14.71
CA ALA A 213 -2.62 10.45 -14.27
C ALA A 213 -1.69 10.11 -15.46
N VAL A 214 -2.12 9.23 -16.37
CA VAL A 214 -1.34 8.84 -17.56
C VAL A 214 -1.18 9.97 -18.59
N ASN A 215 -1.98 11.03 -18.49
CA ASN A 215 -1.81 12.26 -19.27
C ASN A 215 -0.93 13.30 -18.57
N PHE A 216 -0.26 12.90 -17.47
CA PHE A 216 0.66 13.72 -16.68
C PHE A 216 -0.02 14.92 -16.00
N ALA A 217 -1.28 14.76 -15.56
CA ALA A 217 -1.98 15.84 -14.85
C ALA A 217 -1.30 16.26 -13.54
N CYS A 218 -0.63 15.34 -12.82
CA CYS A 218 0.18 15.69 -11.65
C CYS A 218 1.48 16.41 -12.01
N ASN A 219 1.98 16.26 -13.24
CA ASN A 219 3.21 16.93 -13.69
C ASN A 219 2.93 18.39 -14.10
N SER A 220 2.42 19.14 -13.13
CA SER A 220 1.88 20.49 -13.29
C SER A 220 2.77 21.55 -12.65
N VAL A 221 2.85 22.70 -13.31
CA VAL A 221 3.52 23.90 -12.77
C VAL A 221 2.48 24.75 -12.05
N ASN A 222 2.68 24.98 -10.74
CA ASN A 222 1.85 25.90 -9.97
C ASN A 222 2.53 27.27 -9.79
N VAL A 223 1.89 28.31 -10.33
CA VAL A 223 2.24 29.71 -10.10
C VAL A 223 1.03 30.39 -9.46
N ASP A 224 1.12 30.65 -8.16
CA ASP A 224 0.03 31.15 -7.33
C ASP A 224 -1.26 30.31 -7.49
N ARG A 225 -2.30 30.89 -8.10
CA ARG A 225 -3.59 30.22 -8.36
C ARG A 225 -3.71 29.65 -9.78
N THR A 226 -2.65 29.71 -10.59
CA THR A 226 -2.63 29.07 -11.91
C THR A 226 -1.95 27.70 -11.82
N VAL A 227 -2.56 26.69 -12.45
CA VAL A 227 -1.97 25.36 -12.64
C VAL A 227 -1.83 25.11 -14.13
N ILE A 228 -0.59 24.98 -14.60
CA ILE A 228 -0.25 24.78 -16.01
C ILE A 228 0.11 23.31 -16.21
N MET A 229 -0.54 22.65 -17.18
CA MET A 229 -0.41 21.21 -17.40
C MET A 229 -0.57 20.82 -18.88
N ASN A 230 -0.29 19.56 -19.20
CA ASN A 230 -0.47 19.03 -20.54
C ASN A 230 -1.96 18.95 -20.93
N GLN A 231 -2.74 18.19 -20.16
CA GLN A 231 -4.17 17.96 -20.39
C GLN A 231 -4.86 17.53 -19.10
N ALA A 232 -6.13 17.93 -18.92
CA ALA A 232 -7.00 17.47 -17.86
C ALA A 232 -8.42 17.15 -18.36
N SER A 233 -9.03 16.14 -17.75
CA SER A 233 -10.43 15.80 -17.91
C SER A 233 -11.34 16.94 -17.42
N ASP A 234 -12.57 16.98 -17.93
CA ASP A 234 -13.57 17.97 -17.49
C ASP A 234 -13.88 17.84 -15.99
N GLY A 235 -13.85 16.60 -15.46
CA GLY A 235 -14.03 16.33 -14.04
C GLY A 235 -12.90 16.90 -13.19
N LEU A 236 -11.65 16.73 -13.63
CA LEU A 236 -10.50 17.29 -12.93
C LEU A 236 -10.48 18.83 -12.99
N LYS A 237 -10.77 19.41 -14.17
CA LYS A 237 -10.89 20.86 -14.34
C LYS A 237 -11.92 21.46 -13.40
N ALA A 238 -13.10 20.86 -13.31
CA ALA A 238 -14.16 21.32 -12.41
C ALA A 238 -13.70 21.35 -10.94
N ARG A 239 -13.01 20.29 -10.48
CA ARG A 239 -12.50 20.19 -9.11
C ARG A 239 -11.39 21.21 -8.80
N LEU A 240 -10.49 21.47 -9.75
CA LEU A 240 -9.45 22.49 -9.60
C LEU A 240 -10.05 23.90 -9.56
N VAL A 241 -11.04 24.19 -10.40
CA VAL A 241 -11.77 25.46 -10.41
C VAL A 241 -12.56 25.66 -9.11
N GLU A 242 -13.21 24.62 -8.60
CA GLU A 242 -13.90 24.66 -7.30
C GLU A 242 -12.95 24.95 -6.13
N ALA A 243 -11.72 24.42 -6.19
CA ALA A 243 -10.64 24.74 -5.25
C ALA A 243 -10.03 26.15 -5.45
N GLY A 244 -10.50 26.89 -6.45
CA GLY A 244 -10.08 28.26 -6.74
C GLY A 244 -8.81 28.38 -7.58
N PHE A 245 -8.51 27.39 -8.43
CA PHE A 245 -7.42 27.44 -9.39
C PHE A 245 -7.90 27.74 -10.80
N GLU A 246 -7.10 28.51 -11.55
CA GLU A 246 -7.18 28.60 -13.00
C GLU A 246 -6.37 27.45 -13.62
N VAL A 247 -6.98 26.71 -14.55
CA VAL A 247 -6.31 25.62 -15.26
C VAL A 247 -5.92 26.09 -16.64
N VAL A 248 -4.63 26.00 -16.96
CA VAL A 248 -4.08 26.34 -18.28
C VAL A 248 -3.50 25.09 -18.90
N GLU A 249 -4.06 24.67 -20.02
CA GLU A 249 -3.56 23.52 -20.78
C GLU A 249 -2.65 23.99 -21.92
N THR A 250 -1.54 23.30 -22.11
CA THR A 250 -0.68 23.45 -23.28
C THR A 250 -0.18 22.06 -23.71
N PRO A 251 -0.35 21.67 -24.98
CA PRO A 251 0.10 20.35 -25.43
C PRO A 251 1.61 20.16 -25.22
N LEU A 252 2.00 19.05 -24.60
CA LEU A 252 3.40 18.67 -24.34
C LEU A 252 3.67 17.22 -24.79
N THR A 253 2.91 16.72 -25.75
CA THR A 253 2.89 15.32 -26.17
C THR A 253 4.24 14.82 -26.67
N GLU A 254 5.11 15.68 -27.21
CA GLU A 254 6.45 15.28 -27.65
C GLU A 254 7.37 14.97 -26.47
N PHE A 255 7.18 15.63 -25.33
CA PHE A 255 7.93 15.38 -24.10
C PHE A 255 7.37 14.18 -23.31
N LEU A 256 6.06 13.90 -23.44
CA LEU A 256 5.47 12.68 -22.88
C LEU A 256 6.12 11.41 -23.46
N LYS A 257 6.63 11.45 -24.69
CA LYS A 257 7.39 10.33 -25.30
C LYS A 257 8.69 10.00 -24.56
N ALA A 258 9.28 10.96 -23.86
CA ALA A 258 10.42 10.77 -22.97
C ALA A 258 10.01 10.56 -21.50
N GLY A 259 8.70 10.60 -21.21
CA GLY A 259 8.16 10.43 -19.86
C GLY A 259 8.20 11.69 -18.99
N GLY A 260 8.11 12.89 -19.58
CA GLY A 260 8.03 14.16 -18.84
C GLY A 260 6.99 15.13 -19.41
N ALA A 261 6.56 16.10 -18.61
CA ALA A 261 5.62 17.14 -19.05
C ALA A 261 5.98 18.51 -18.44
N ALA A 262 4.98 19.32 -18.05
CA ALA A 262 5.18 20.73 -17.74
C ALA A 262 6.12 20.93 -16.54
N LYS A 263 5.90 20.19 -15.45
CA LYS A 263 6.73 20.29 -14.25
C LYS A 263 8.15 19.82 -14.52
N CYS A 264 8.36 18.69 -15.21
CA CYS A 264 9.70 18.17 -15.52
C CYS A 264 10.56 19.20 -16.30
N LEU A 265 9.93 19.97 -17.19
CA LEU A 265 10.60 21.00 -18.00
C LEU A 265 10.99 22.25 -17.21
N THR A 266 10.68 22.32 -15.91
CA THR A 266 10.88 23.52 -15.08
C THR A 266 11.46 23.20 -13.71
N LEU A 267 12.39 24.02 -13.24
CA LEU A 267 12.83 24.02 -11.85
C LEU A 267 12.57 25.38 -11.22
N ARG A 268 11.75 25.46 -10.18
CA ARG A 268 11.55 26.70 -9.43
C ARG A 268 12.79 26.97 -8.57
N VAL A 269 13.50 28.06 -8.84
CA VAL A 269 14.75 28.43 -8.13
C VAL A 269 14.54 29.40 -6.98
N THR A 270 13.35 29.98 -6.85
CA THR A 270 12.94 30.84 -5.75
C THR A 270 11.90 30.13 -4.88
N GLU A 271 12.36 29.32 -3.94
CA GLU A 271 11.50 28.57 -3.03
C GLU A 271 11.34 29.25 -1.66
N PRO A 272 10.15 29.21 -1.04
CA PRO A 272 9.89 29.85 0.23
C PRO A 272 10.67 29.15 1.35
N LEU A 273 11.38 29.93 2.16
CA LEU A 273 12.02 29.46 3.39
C LEU A 273 11.05 29.64 4.56
N HIS A 274 10.73 28.56 5.26
CA HIS A 274 10.01 28.64 6.52
C HIS A 274 11.00 28.94 7.67
N PRO A 275 10.69 29.88 8.59
CA PRO A 275 11.65 30.36 9.59
C PRO A 275 11.88 29.40 10.78
N GLU A 276 11.03 28.39 10.96
CA GLU A 276 11.19 27.42 12.05
C GLU A 276 12.12 26.27 11.63
N PRO A 277 13.11 25.89 12.49
CA PRO A 277 14.00 24.78 12.20
C PRO A 277 13.25 23.46 12.15
N ALA A 278 13.71 22.55 11.28
CA ALA A 278 13.18 21.20 11.16
C ALA A 278 13.24 20.45 12.51
N ARG A 279 12.22 19.63 12.79
CA ARG A 279 12.33 18.54 13.77
C ARG A 279 13.37 17.53 13.27
N GLU A 280 14.05 16.83 14.18
CA GLU A 280 15.12 15.87 13.87
C GLU A 280 14.75 14.90 12.72
N PRO A 281 15.72 14.50 11.88
CA PRO A 281 15.47 13.75 10.65
C PRO A 281 14.75 12.42 10.91
N GLY A 282 13.76 12.12 10.06
CA GLY A 282 12.86 10.96 10.19
C GLY A 282 13.45 9.62 9.72
N LEU A 283 14.66 9.57 9.17
CA LEU A 283 15.26 8.32 8.71
C LEU A 283 15.91 7.55 9.87
N ILE A 284 15.51 6.30 10.07
CA ILE A 284 16.07 5.43 11.11
C ILE A 284 17.00 4.43 10.44
N ALA A 285 18.20 4.24 10.97
CA ALA A 285 19.14 3.23 10.52
C ALA A 285 19.55 2.29 11.65
N ARG A 286 19.70 1.00 11.35
CA ARG A 286 20.19 -0.04 12.26
C ARG A 286 21.13 -0.98 11.53
N THR A 287 22.18 -1.43 12.20
CA THR A 287 23.11 -2.42 11.63
C THR A 287 22.79 -3.81 12.17
N VAL A 288 22.69 -4.77 11.27
CA VAL A 288 22.47 -6.18 11.59
C VAL A 288 23.59 -7.04 11.04
N THR A 289 23.88 -8.13 11.73
CA THR A 289 24.79 -9.18 11.26
C THR A 289 23.99 -10.41 10.89
N ILE A 290 24.29 -10.98 9.72
CA ILE A 290 23.75 -12.28 9.30
C ILE A 290 24.92 -13.26 9.09
N THR A 291 24.78 -14.49 9.57
CA THR A 291 25.83 -15.50 9.49
C THR A 291 25.28 -16.83 9.01
N GLY A 292 25.94 -17.47 8.05
CA GLY A 292 25.53 -18.77 7.49
C GLY A 292 26.17 -19.05 6.14
N HIS A 293 25.58 -19.97 5.35
CA HIS A 293 25.98 -20.18 3.96
C HIS A 293 25.35 -19.11 3.06
N LEU A 294 25.81 -17.86 3.19
CA LEU A 294 25.13 -16.68 2.66
C LEU A 294 24.90 -16.74 1.14
N LEU A 295 25.91 -17.17 0.38
CA LEU A 295 25.86 -17.28 -1.08
C LEU A 295 25.13 -18.55 -1.53
N ASP A 296 25.55 -19.73 -1.05
CA ASP A 296 25.03 -21.02 -1.50
C ASP A 296 23.53 -21.21 -1.23
N SER A 297 23.02 -20.62 -0.14
CA SER A 297 21.60 -20.72 0.25
C SER A 297 20.75 -19.52 -0.15
N GLY A 298 21.34 -18.54 -0.87
CA GLY A 298 20.68 -17.28 -1.21
C GLY A 298 20.16 -16.51 0.01
N LEU A 299 20.75 -16.71 1.20
CA LEU A 299 20.25 -16.12 2.44
C LEU A 299 20.46 -14.60 2.46
N VAL A 300 21.60 -14.13 1.95
CA VAL A 300 21.86 -12.69 1.85
C VAL A 300 20.91 -12.04 0.86
N SER A 301 20.74 -12.61 -0.34
CA SER A 301 19.80 -12.09 -1.36
C SER A 301 18.39 -11.95 -0.80
N ARG A 302 17.85 -13.02 -0.17
CA ARG A 302 16.53 -12.96 0.48
C ARG A 302 16.43 -11.89 1.56
N ALA A 303 17.49 -11.65 2.34
CA ALA A 303 17.49 -10.61 3.36
C ALA A 303 17.44 -9.21 2.73
N LEU A 304 18.20 -8.99 1.65
CA LEU A 304 18.20 -7.73 0.91
C LEU A 304 16.86 -7.49 0.22
N ASP A 305 16.30 -8.52 -0.41
CA ASP A 305 14.97 -8.49 -1.03
C ASP A 305 13.91 -8.13 0.01
N LEU A 306 13.92 -8.76 1.20
CA LEU A 306 13.00 -8.42 2.30
C LEU A 306 13.15 -6.97 2.79
N ILE A 307 14.35 -6.40 2.79
CA ILE A 307 14.56 -4.99 3.17
C ILE A 307 13.91 -4.07 2.12
N MET A 308 14.16 -4.31 0.83
CA MET A 308 13.60 -3.50 -0.26
C MET A 308 12.08 -3.67 -0.37
N GLU A 309 11.60 -4.91 -0.37
CA GLU A 309 10.16 -5.24 -0.31
C GLU A 309 9.53 -4.64 0.95
N GLY A 310 10.27 -4.61 2.06
CA GLY A 310 9.96 -3.95 3.32
C GLY A 310 10.00 -2.42 3.29
N GLY A 311 10.42 -1.80 2.17
CA GLY A 311 10.44 -0.35 2.00
C GLY A 311 11.59 0.37 2.66
N GLY A 312 12.53 -0.39 3.17
CA GLY A 312 13.82 0.14 3.57
C GLY A 312 14.76 0.21 2.38
N SER A 313 15.95 0.73 2.64
CA SER A 313 17.12 0.56 1.80
C SER A 313 18.22 -0.08 2.64
N PHE A 314 19.28 -0.55 1.99
CA PHE A 314 20.37 -1.21 2.66
C PHE A 314 21.72 -0.79 2.10
N GLN A 315 22.72 -0.90 2.96
CA GLN A 315 24.13 -0.83 2.60
C GLN A 315 24.87 -2.01 3.22
N VAL A 316 25.50 -2.84 2.39
CA VAL A 316 26.37 -3.93 2.86
C VAL A 316 27.70 -3.30 3.29
N MET A 317 27.97 -3.29 4.59
CA MET A 317 29.15 -2.65 5.18
C MET A 317 30.39 -3.54 5.06
N ASN A 318 30.23 -4.83 5.32
CA ASN A 318 31.27 -5.83 5.16
C ASN A 318 30.68 -7.18 4.71
N PHE A 319 31.53 -8.01 4.11
CA PHE A 319 31.19 -9.39 3.76
C PHE A 319 32.42 -10.27 3.92
N ASP A 320 32.43 -11.09 4.96
CA ASP A 320 33.50 -12.05 5.24
C ASP A 320 33.14 -13.42 4.67
N LEU A 321 33.83 -13.80 3.61
CA LEU A 321 33.64 -15.09 2.96
C LEU A 321 34.31 -16.21 3.77
N GLY A 322 33.57 -17.29 4.04
CA GLY A 322 34.11 -18.48 4.70
C GLY A 322 35.30 -19.10 3.93
N GLU A 323 36.32 -19.57 4.64
CA GLU A 323 37.57 -20.07 4.05
C GLU A 323 37.39 -21.28 3.10
N GLN A 324 36.35 -22.08 3.32
CA GLN A 324 36.05 -23.30 2.57
C GLN A 324 34.55 -23.34 2.28
N ARG A 325 34.11 -24.16 1.33
CA ARG A 325 32.68 -24.29 0.95
C ARG A 325 31.75 -24.59 2.13
N GLN A 326 32.22 -25.34 3.12
CA GLN A 326 31.43 -25.69 4.32
C GLN A 326 31.60 -24.68 5.47
N SER A 327 32.47 -23.68 5.32
CA SER A 327 32.62 -22.60 6.29
C SER A 327 31.45 -21.63 6.17
N THR A 328 31.05 -21.04 7.29
CA THR A 328 30.03 -19.98 7.31
C THR A 328 30.64 -18.65 6.92
N SER A 329 29.91 -17.87 6.12
CA SER A 329 30.19 -16.46 5.85
C SER A 329 29.41 -15.56 6.82
N SER A 330 29.89 -14.34 7.03
CA SER A 330 29.19 -13.28 7.76
C SER A 330 29.08 -12.01 6.92
N ALA A 331 27.99 -11.27 7.10
CA ALA A 331 27.81 -9.96 6.49
C ALA A 331 27.17 -9.01 7.49
N GLU A 332 27.70 -7.78 7.57
CA GLU A 332 27.08 -6.66 8.27
C GLU A 332 26.34 -5.79 7.26
N ILE A 333 25.05 -5.58 7.52
CA ILE A 333 24.14 -4.86 6.66
C ILE A 333 23.56 -3.72 7.48
N ARG A 334 23.80 -2.49 7.02
CA ARG A 334 23.11 -1.30 7.52
C ARG A 334 21.77 -1.23 6.82
N VAL A 335 20.69 -1.28 7.60
CA VAL A 335 19.31 -1.17 7.15
C VAL A 335 18.82 0.22 7.47
N SER A 336 18.19 0.88 6.50
CA SER A 336 17.58 2.20 6.64
C SER A 336 16.09 2.09 6.38
N ALA A 337 15.27 2.80 7.15
CA ALA A 337 13.81 2.84 6.99
C ALA A 337 13.29 4.27 7.12
N PRO A 338 12.16 4.60 6.46
CA PRO A 338 11.57 5.94 6.47
C PRO A 338 10.96 6.33 7.82
N ASP A 339 10.62 5.35 8.67
CA ASP A 339 10.17 5.57 10.04
C ASP A 339 10.40 4.33 10.93
N ARG A 340 9.87 4.40 12.16
CA ARG A 340 9.99 3.30 13.14
C ARG A 340 9.08 2.11 12.84
N GLU A 341 7.86 2.33 12.36
CA GLU A 341 6.93 1.23 12.08
C GLU A 341 7.49 0.34 10.97
N VAL A 342 8.05 0.94 9.91
CA VAL A 342 8.72 0.24 8.80
C VAL A 342 10.01 -0.44 9.27
N MET A 343 10.84 0.22 10.08
CA MET A 343 12.06 -0.40 10.63
C MET A 343 11.72 -1.64 11.45
N ASP A 344 10.76 -1.53 12.36
CA ASP A 344 10.34 -2.60 13.25
C ASP A 344 9.84 -3.81 12.44
N GLU A 345 9.10 -3.59 11.36
CA GLU A 345 8.66 -4.65 10.44
C GLU A 345 9.80 -5.33 9.69
N ILE A 346 10.75 -4.57 9.12
CA ILE A 346 11.92 -5.13 8.44
C ILE A 346 12.72 -5.98 9.42
N MET A 347 12.95 -5.46 10.63
CA MET A 347 13.66 -6.17 11.67
C MET A 347 12.97 -7.48 12.07
N ALA A 348 11.64 -7.52 12.10
CA ALA A 348 10.87 -8.75 12.33
C ALA A 348 11.27 -9.88 11.39
N GLN A 349 11.28 -9.57 10.09
CA GLN A 349 11.54 -10.53 9.02
C GLN A 349 13.01 -10.93 8.97
N LEU A 350 13.91 -9.98 9.23
CA LEU A 350 15.34 -10.25 9.35
C LEU A 350 15.66 -11.12 10.56
N ILE A 351 15.02 -10.89 11.71
CA ILE A 351 15.14 -11.75 12.90
C ILE A 351 14.69 -13.18 12.58
N ASP A 352 13.61 -13.32 11.81
CA ASP A 352 13.19 -14.64 11.33
C ASP A 352 14.27 -15.28 10.47
N LEU A 353 14.90 -14.57 9.54
CA LEU A 353 16.05 -15.08 8.78
C LEU A 353 17.28 -15.41 9.64
N GLY A 354 17.31 -14.96 10.90
CA GLY A 354 18.39 -15.19 11.86
C GLY A 354 19.43 -14.06 11.86
N ALA A 355 19.06 -12.88 11.37
CA ALA A 355 19.83 -11.67 11.59
C ALA A 355 19.81 -11.30 13.09
N VAL A 356 20.91 -10.74 13.55
CA VAL A 356 21.08 -10.30 14.95
C VAL A 356 21.64 -8.88 14.98
N ALA A 357 21.21 -8.09 15.96
CA ALA A 357 21.83 -6.79 16.22
C ALA A 357 23.29 -6.96 16.67
N LEU A 358 24.13 -5.98 16.35
CA LEU A 358 25.51 -5.93 16.82
C LEU A 358 25.58 -6.00 18.35
N PRO A 359 26.61 -6.63 18.94
CA PRO A 359 26.71 -6.79 20.40
C PRO A 359 26.57 -5.49 21.21
N GLU A 360 27.11 -4.38 20.71
CA GLU A 360 26.99 -3.04 21.29
C GLU A 360 25.58 -2.44 21.22
N ASP A 361 24.77 -2.84 20.24
CA ASP A 361 23.42 -2.33 20.02
C ASP A 361 22.33 -3.22 20.66
N GLN A 362 22.72 -4.31 21.34
CA GLN A 362 21.76 -5.22 21.94
C GLN A 362 21.10 -4.61 23.18
N GLN A 363 19.79 -4.38 23.09
CA GLN A 363 18.95 -3.89 24.17
C GLN A 363 18.06 -5.00 24.74
N ASP A 364 17.54 -4.77 25.95
CA ASP A 364 16.55 -5.65 26.55
C ASP A 364 15.18 -5.42 25.88
N ALA A 365 14.36 -6.46 25.84
CA ALA A 365 13.02 -6.39 25.28
C ALA A 365 12.14 -5.39 26.04
N HIS A 366 11.40 -4.57 25.30
CA HIS A 366 10.45 -3.64 25.88
C HIS A 366 9.21 -4.40 26.36
N LEU A 367 8.79 -4.14 27.60
CA LEU A 367 7.66 -4.80 28.24
C LEU A 367 6.55 -3.79 28.53
N VAL A 368 5.31 -4.18 28.23
CA VAL A 368 4.11 -3.42 28.57
C VAL A 368 3.16 -4.30 29.37
N THR A 369 2.64 -3.73 30.45
CA THR A 369 1.69 -4.42 31.34
C THR A 369 0.29 -4.46 30.73
N ILE A 370 -0.31 -5.65 30.71
CA ILE A 370 -1.69 -5.84 30.25
C ILE A 370 -2.68 -5.20 31.22
N THR A 371 -3.55 -4.35 30.68
CA THR A 371 -4.61 -3.64 31.43
C THR A 371 -6.00 -4.25 31.22
N GLN A 372 -6.19 -5.06 30.17
CA GLN A 372 -7.45 -5.70 29.82
C GLN A 372 -7.20 -7.18 29.49
N ALA A 373 -7.93 -8.08 30.16
CA ALA A 373 -7.80 -9.51 29.91
C ALA A 373 -8.13 -9.84 28.44
N GLY A 374 -7.33 -10.72 27.84
CA GLY A 374 -7.54 -11.15 26.46
C GLY A 374 -7.14 -10.13 25.37
N VAL A 375 -6.46 -9.04 25.73
CA VAL A 375 -6.09 -7.92 24.83
C VAL A 375 -4.62 -7.56 25.02
N ALA A 376 -3.87 -7.52 23.92
CA ALA A 376 -2.47 -7.11 23.89
C ALA A 376 -2.32 -5.59 23.66
N PRO A 377 -1.16 -4.98 23.98
CA PRO A 377 -0.81 -3.61 23.59
C PRO A 377 -0.80 -3.45 22.07
N ASP A 378 -0.81 -2.22 21.53
CA ASP A 378 -0.87 -2.02 20.06
C ASP A 378 0.33 -2.57 19.29
N ASP A 379 1.51 -2.51 19.90
CA ASP A 379 2.79 -2.86 19.28
C ASP A 379 3.36 -4.19 19.78
N PHE A 380 2.47 -5.15 20.09
CA PHE A 380 2.91 -6.46 20.61
C PHE A 380 3.69 -7.25 19.56
N TYR A 381 4.78 -7.90 19.98
CA TYR A 381 5.50 -8.84 19.11
C TYR A 381 4.63 -10.07 18.82
N SER A 382 4.46 -10.39 17.53
CA SER A 382 3.75 -11.60 17.09
C SER A 382 4.74 -12.74 16.94
N SER A 383 4.56 -13.81 17.71
CA SER A 383 5.45 -14.96 17.68
C SER A 383 5.33 -15.76 16.39
N THR A 384 6.42 -16.45 16.03
CA THR A 384 6.50 -17.32 14.85
C THR A 384 6.58 -18.79 15.25
N ILE A 385 6.66 -19.69 14.27
CA ILE A 385 6.87 -21.12 14.54
C ILE A 385 8.26 -21.42 15.11
N TYR A 386 9.20 -20.48 15.00
CA TYR A 386 10.60 -20.76 15.28
C TYR A 386 10.93 -20.65 16.77
N PRO A 387 11.80 -21.54 17.27
CA PRO A 387 12.70 -21.29 18.41
C PRO A 387 13.08 -19.83 18.67
N THR A 388 12.42 -19.16 19.62
CA THR A 388 12.70 -17.75 19.94
C THR A 388 13.41 -17.60 21.30
N GLU A 389 14.39 -16.70 21.37
CA GLU A 389 14.98 -16.23 22.62
C GLU A 389 14.75 -14.73 22.77
N VAL A 390 14.53 -14.29 24.00
CA VAL A 390 14.26 -12.88 24.34
C VAL A 390 15.21 -12.41 25.43
N ARG A 391 15.70 -11.19 25.32
CA ARG A 391 16.68 -10.61 26.24
C ARG A 391 15.95 -9.84 27.33
N VAL A 392 16.06 -10.31 28.57
CA VAL A 392 15.39 -9.73 29.74
C VAL A 392 16.45 -9.50 30.82
N ARG A 393 16.60 -8.26 31.30
CA ARG A 393 17.58 -7.88 32.33
C ARG A 393 19.01 -8.30 31.95
N GLY A 394 19.39 -8.09 30.69
CA GLY A 394 20.69 -8.47 30.14
C GLY A 394 20.90 -9.96 29.87
N GLN A 395 19.89 -10.83 30.08
CA GLN A 395 20.01 -12.28 29.88
C GLN A 395 19.09 -12.79 28.77
N TRP A 396 19.62 -13.63 27.89
CA TRP A 396 18.82 -14.31 26.87
C TRP A 396 18.07 -15.49 27.48
N VAL A 397 16.74 -15.42 27.42
CA VAL A 397 15.80 -16.39 27.96
C VAL A 397 15.08 -17.09 26.81
N ARG A 398 15.00 -18.42 26.90
CA ARG A 398 14.29 -19.23 25.89
C ARG A 398 12.78 -19.15 26.08
N VAL A 399 12.05 -18.85 25.01
CA VAL A 399 10.58 -18.82 25.01
C VAL A 399 10.04 -20.25 25.11
N GLN A 400 9.14 -20.47 26.06
CA GLN A 400 8.44 -21.75 26.27
C GLN A 400 7.08 -21.76 25.57
N GLY A 401 6.60 -22.94 25.18
CA GLY A 401 5.28 -23.10 24.56
C GLY A 401 5.16 -22.45 23.17
N GLN A 402 6.28 -22.34 22.43
CA GLN A 402 6.34 -21.65 21.15
C GLN A 402 5.22 -22.07 20.19
N ARG A 403 4.52 -21.07 19.66
CA ARG A 403 3.50 -21.21 18.63
C ARG A 403 3.51 -19.94 17.77
N MET A 404 3.11 -20.05 16.50
CA MET A 404 2.80 -18.86 15.70
C MET A 404 1.54 -18.16 16.19
N ASP A 405 1.43 -16.87 15.84
CA ASP A 405 0.26 -16.02 16.08
C ASP A 405 -0.09 -15.86 17.56
N GLY A 406 0.95 -15.91 18.40
CA GLY A 406 0.90 -15.67 19.83
C GLY A 406 1.63 -14.40 20.24
N VAL A 407 1.63 -14.15 21.54
CA VAL A 407 2.34 -13.05 22.22
C VAL A 407 3.29 -13.63 23.24
N ILE A 408 4.42 -12.96 23.46
CA ILE A 408 5.41 -13.41 24.46
C ILE A 408 5.16 -12.67 25.77
N VAL A 409 4.86 -13.44 26.81
CA VAL A 409 4.72 -12.95 28.19
C VAL A 409 5.99 -13.28 28.98
N VAL A 410 6.49 -12.30 29.72
CA VAL A 410 7.67 -12.41 30.58
C VAL A 410 7.24 -12.37 32.05
N SER A 411 7.80 -13.27 32.87
CA SER A 411 7.57 -13.24 34.31
C SER A 411 8.30 -12.06 34.98
N GLU A 412 7.63 -11.38 35.91
CA GLU A 412 8.24 -10.28 36.67
C GLU A 412 9.32 -10.77 37.65
N THR A 413 9.15 -11.99 38.19
CA THR A 413 9.97 -12.51 39.28
C THR A 413 11.06 -13.48 38.82
N GLU A 414 10.83 -14.18 37.71
CA GLU A 414 11.74 -15.21 37.19
C GLU A 414 12.13 -14.92 35.74
N PRO A 415 13.34 -15.30 35.29
CA PRO A 415 13.75 -15.15 33.89
C PRO A 415 13.08 -16.23 33.03
N VAL A 416 11.75 -16.19 32.95
CA VAL A 416 10.92 -17.13 32.19
C VAL A 416 10.09 -16.33 31.19
N ALA A 417 10.14 -16.74 29.93
CA ALA A 417 9.31 -16.21 28.85
C ALA A 417 8.41 -17.33 28.30
N THR A 418 7.14 -17.04 28.07
CA THR A 418 6.15 -18.00 27.59
C THR A 418 5.31 -17.40 26.47
N CYS A 419 5.11 -18.17 25.41
CA CYS A 419 4.19 -17.82 24.34
C CYS A 419 2.74 -18.12 24.78
N LYS A 420 1.87 -17.09 24.75
CA LYS A 420 0.43 -17.22 25.01
C LYS A 420 -0.38 -16.78 23.79
N LEU A 421 -1.64 -17.16 23.71
CA LEU A 421 -2.57 -16.60 22.74
C LEU A 421 -3.22 -15.34 23.29
N LEU A 422 -3.72 -14.47 22.42
CA LEU A 422 -4.36 -13.21 22.82
C LEU A 422 -5.41 -13.42 23.91
N ARG A 423 -6.30 -14.40 23.75
CA ARG A 423 -7.38 -14.71 24.71
C ARG A 423 -6.90 -15.20 26.08
N ASP A 424 -5.66 -15.68 26.19
CA ASP A 424 -5.09 -16.25 27.42
C ASP A 424 -4.30 -15.21 28.23
N LEU A 425 -4.26 -13.95 27.75
CA LEU A 425 -3.65 -12.83 28.46
C LEU A 425 -4.47 -12.43 29.70
N ALA A 426 -3.79 -12.29 30.84
CA ALA A 426 -4.36 -11.81 32.09
C ALA A 426 -3.91 -10.37 32.40
N VAL A 427 -4.74 -9.64 33.15
CA VAL A 427 -4.36 -8.32 33.67
C VAL A 427 -3.12 -8.46 34.55
N GLY A 428 -2.10 -7.65 34.31
CA GLY A 428 -0.80 -7.72 34.98
C GLY A 428 0.27 -8.55 34.25
N ASP A 429 -0.08 -9.31 33.20
CA ASP A 429 0.93 -9.96 32.36
C ASP A 429 1.86 -8.89 31.74
N GLN A 430 3.18 -9.14 31.72
CA GLN A 430 4.16 -8.29 31.03
C GLN A 430 4.39 -8.84 29.61
N VAL A 431 3.92 -8.13 28.59
CA VAL A 431 4.01 -8.56 27.18
C VAL A 431 5.12 -7.82 26.46
N ILE A 432 5.88 -8.53 25.63
CA ILE A 432 6.91 -7.95 24.77
C ILE A 432 6.27 -7.12 23.66
N VAL A 433 6.77 -5.88 23.50
CA VAL A 433 6.43 -4.97 22.41
C VAL A 433 7.68 -4.61 21.60
N GLY A 434 7.49 -4.27 20.33
CA GLY A 434 8.59 -4.01 19.39
C GLY A 434 9.47 -5.23 19.14
N TYR A 435 10.70 -4.98 18.69
CA TYR A 435 11.61 -6.02 18.19
C TYR A 435 12.97 -6.07 18.88
N ASP A 436 13.23 -5.11 19.77
CA ASP A 436 14.46 -5.08 20.54
C ASP A 436 14.56 -6.29 21.47
N GLY A 437 15.76 -6.85 21.58
CA GLY A 437 16.02 -7.99 22.45
C GLY A 437 15.34 -9.28 22.02
N ILE A 438 15.02 -9.49 20.73
CA ILE A 438 14.44 -10.74 20.22
C ILE A 438 15.41 -11.39 19.21
N ARG A 439 15.58 -12.71 19.26
CA ARG A 439 16.33 -13.46 18.24
C ARG A 439 15.74 -14.83 17.96
N SER A 440 15.81 -15.26 16.70
CA SER A 440 15.48 -16.62 16.29
C SER A 440 16.71 -17.52 16.38
N VAL A 441 16.58 -18.68 17.03
CA VAL A 441 17.65 -19.66 17.15
C VAL A 441 17.42 -20.79 16.15
N ARG A 442 18.08 -20.68 15.00
CA ARG A 442 18.03 -21.72 13.95
C ARG A 442 19.22 -22.67 14.05
N SER A 443 18.96 -23.98 14.00
CA SER A 443 20.01 -24.99 13.83
C SER A 443 20.62 -24.89 12.42
N PRO A 444 21.93 -25.17 12.23
CA PRO A 444 22.56 -25.25 10.92
C PRO A 444 21.85 -26.23 9.95
N LYS A 445 21.21 -27.29 10.47
CA LYS A 445 20.44 -28.27 9.67
C LYS A 445 19.07 -27.75 9.20
N ASP A 446 18.49 -26.79 9.91
CA ASP A 446 17.20 -26.20 9.53
C ASP A 446 17.38 -25.10 8.46
N ARG A 447 18.55 -24.43 8.47
CA ARG A 447 18.94 -23.42 7.48
C ARG A 447 19.12 -24.00 6.07
N SER A 448 19.61 -25.23 5.95
CA SER A 448 19.78 -25.91 4.65
C SER A 448 18.48 -26.52 4.10
N ARG A 449 17.54 -26.92 4.96
CA ARG A 449 16.21 -27.40 4.55
C ARG A 449 15.30 -26.27 4.01
N ALA A 450 15.33 -25.10 4.63
CA ALA A 450 14.57 -23.93 4.16
C ALA A 450 15.04 -23.40 2.79
N ALA A 451 16.28 -23.73 2.38
CA ALA A 451 16.81 -23.42 1.05
C ALA A 451 16.45 -24.48 -0.02
N ALA A 452 15.95 -25.64 0.39
CA ALA A 452 15.60 -26.75 -0.52
C ALA A 452 14.10 -26.84 -0.83
N THR A 453 13.26 -26.06 -0.14
CA THR A 453 11.80 -26.04 -0.33
C THR A 453 11.30 -25.00 -1.34
N THR A 454 12.20 -24.36 -2.08
CA THR A 454 11.92 -23.43 -3.19
C THR A 454 11.68 -24.17 -4.52
N GLU A 455 10.88 -25.24 -4.51
CA GLU A 455 10.15 -25.61 -5.72
C GLU A 455 8.82 -24.85 -5.69
N GLU A 456 8.71 -23.83 -6.54
CA GLU A 456 7.49 -23.06 -6.78
C GLU A 456 6.31 -23.99 -7.07
N PHE A 457 5.45 -24.17 -6.07
CA PHE A 457 4.18 -24.85 -6.24
C PHE A 457 3.14 -23.83 -6.74
N SER A 458 3.08 -23.61 -8.06
CA SER A 458 2.02 -22.79 -8.67
C SER A 458 0.72 -23.61 -8.75
N PHE A 459 -0.38 -23.06 -8.25
CA PHE A 459 -1.72 -23.63 -8.42
C PHE A 459 -2.44 -22.94 -9.60
N MET A 460 -3.00 -23.77 -10.49
CA MET A 460 -4.13 -23.50 -11.41
C MET A 460 -3.85 -22.88 -12.79
N GLY A 461 -3.28 -23.70 -13.67
CA GLY A 461 -3.64 -23.71 -15.09
C GLY A 461 -4.70 -24.78 -15.38
N SER A 462 -5.97 -24.51 -15.09
CA SER A 462 -7.09 -25.30 -15.63
C SER A 462 -8.36 -24.45 -15.71
N GLY A 463 -8.53 -23.80 -16.86
CA GLY A 463 -9.76 -23.10 -17.20
C GLY A 463 -10.92 -24.08 -17.31
N VAL A 464 -11.92 -23.91 -16.44
CA VAL A 464 -13.28 -24.42 -16.69
C VAL A 464 -14.30 -23.41 -16.15
N SER A 465 -14.67 -22.44 -16.99
CA SER A 465 -16.04 -21.90 -17.03
C SER A 465 -16.21 -21.10 -18.32
N SER A 466 -17.29 -21.34 -19.07
CA SER A 466 -17.62 -20.50 -20.22
C SER A 466 -18.21 -19.18 -19.72
N GLU A 467 -17.50 -18.07 -19.84
CA GLU A 467 -17.90 -16.71 -19.39
C GLU A 467 -19.35 -16.34 -19.75
N ARG A 468 -19.82 -16.75 -20.94
CA ARG A 468 -21.20 -16.58 -21.42
C ARG A 468 -22.29 -17.12 -20.48
N ARG A 469 -22.00 -18.15 -19.67
CA ARG A 469 -22.97 -18.70 -18.70
C ARG A 469 -23.03 -17.91 -17.41
N VAL A 470 -21.92 -17.27 -17.00
CA VAL A 470 -21.87 -16.49 -15.77
C VAL A 470 -22.72 -15.23 -15.91
N GLU A 471 -22.58 -14.50 -17.02
CA GLU A 471 -23.36 -13.27 -17.27
C GLU A 471 -24.87 -13.51 -17.23
N LEU A 472 -25.38 -14.54 -17.91
CA LEU A 472 -26.81 -14.86 -17.93
C LEU A 472 -27.35 -15.19 -16.54
N ILE A 473 -26.57 -15.91 -15.73
CA ILE A 473 -26.97 -16.23 -14.35
C ILE A 473 -26.93 -14.95 -13.50
N VAL A 474 -25.91 -14.11 -13.66
CA VAL A 474 -25.84 -12.81 -12.98
C VAL A 474 -27.03 -11.93 -13.31
N GLU A 475 -27.47 -11.87 -14.57
CA GLU A 475 -28.67 -11.14 -14.98
C GLU A 475 -29.92 -11.65 -14.27
N GLN A 476 -30.09 -12.97 -14.19
CA GLN A 476 -31.21 -13.59 -13.51
C GLN A 476 -31.19 -13.30 -12.00
N VAL A 477 -30.03 -13.45 -11.35
CA VAL A 477 -29.86 -13.20 -9.92
C VAL A 477 -30.07 -11.72 -9.59
N ALA A 478 -29.55 -10.80 -10.42
CA ALA A 478 -29.76 -9.36 -10.27
C ALA A 478 -31.25 -9.01 -10.33
N TRP A 479 -31.97 -9.58 -11.29
CA TRP A 479 -33.42 -9.36 -11.43
C TRP A 479 -34.20 -9.89 -10.22
N ASP A 480 -33.87 -11.08 -9.72
CA ASP A 480 -34.50 -11.65 -8.53
C ASP A 480 -34.21 -10.83 -7.27
N LEU A 481 -32.96 -10.42 -7.04
CA LEU A 481 -32.59 -9.59 -5.89
C LEU A 481 -33.36 -8.26 -5.90
N ARG A 482 -33.46 -7.60 -7.05
CA ARG A 482 -34.25 -6.38 -7.20
C ARG A 482 -35.73 -6.63 -6.92
N ARG A 483 -36.32 -7.66 -7.54
CA ARG A 483 -37.73 -8.00 -7.35
C ARG A 483 -38.05 -8.29 -5.90
N LEU A 484 -37.21 -9.08 -5.22
CA LEU A 484 -37.39 -9.43 -3.80
C LEU A 484 -37.29 -8.19 -2.92
N ARG A 485 -36.28 -7.34 -3.13
CA ARG A 485 -36.15 -6.08 -2.39
C ARG A 485 -37.38 -5.19 -2.57
N ASP A 486 -37.85 -5.01 -3.81
CA ASP A 486 -39.00 -4.17 -4.13
C ASP A 486 -40.32 -4.74 -3.55
N GLN A 487 -40.38 -6.06 -3.28
CA GLN A 487 -41.51 -6.76 -2.66
C GLN A 487 -41.40 -6.87 -1.13
N GLY A 488 -40.29 -6.41 -0.53
CA GLY A 488 -40.03 -6.59 0.90
C GLY A 488 -39.71 -8.04 1.29
N GLY A 489 -39.25 -8.85 0.33
CA GLY A 489 -38.76 -10.22 0.56
C GLY A 489 -37.44 -10.24 1.35
N LYS A 490 -37.02 -11.44 1.75
CA LYS A 490 -35.87 -11.64 2.62
C LYS A 490 -34.77 -12.43 1.92
N VAL A 491 -33.59 -11.83 1.81
CA VAL A 491 -32.37 -12.43 1.25
C VAL A 491 -31.35 -12.62 2.36
N ALA A 492 -30.83 -13.84 2.51
CA ALA A 492 -29.68 -14.12 3.35
C ALA A 492 -28.42 -14.36 2.50
N VAL A 493 -27.28 -13.84 2.97
CA VAL A 493 -25.97 -14.11 2.36
C VAL A 493 -25.16 -15.00 3.29
N VAL A 494 -24.56 -16.05 2.74
CA VAL A 494 -23.60 -16.92 3.42
C VAL A 494 -22.24 -16.70 2.77
N ALA A 495 -21.29 -16.10 3.47
CA ALA A 495 -20.03 -15.66 2.86
C ALA A 495 -18.79 -16.22 3.57
N GLY A 496 -17.77 -16.55 2.77
CA GLY A 496 -16.45 -16.98 3.21
C GLY A 496 -15.38 -15.88 3.04
N PRO A 497 -14.19 -16.06 3.61
CA PRO A 497 -13.13 -15.06 3.55
C PRO A 497 -12.62 -14.79 2.12
N VAL A 498 -12.81 -15.74 1.19
CA VAL A 498 -12.46 -15.58 -0.24
C VAL A 498 -13.21 -14.42 -0.89
N VAL A 499 -14.39 -14.03 -0.38
CA VAL A 499 -15.09 -12.80 -0.82
C VAL A 499 -14.21 -11.57 -0.64
N ILE A 500 -13.46 -11.51 0.46
CA ILE A 500 -12.55 -10.40 0.74
C ILE A 500 -11.29 -10.53 -0.11
N HIS A 501 -10.66 -11.71 -0.12
CA HIS A 501 -9.40 -11.96 -0.85
C HIS A 501 -9.49 -11.69 -2.37
N THR A 502 -10.69 -11.79 -2.95
CA THR A 502 -10.94 -11.54 -4.39
C THR A 502 -11.42 -10.11 -4.69
N GLY A 503 -11.41 -9.22 -3.69
CA GLY A 503 -11.87 -7.83 -3.84
C GLY A 503 -13.40 -7.66 -3.85
N GLY A 504 -14.16 -8.71 -3.55
CA GLY A 504 -15.62 -8.69 -3.51
C GLY A 504 -16.23 -7.99 -2.28
N GLY A 505 -15.42 -7.64 -1.27
CA GLY A 505 -15.87 -7.01 -0.02
C GLY A 505 -16.67 -5.72 -0.24
N ASP A 506 -16.15 -4.79 -1.05
CA ASP A 506 -16.82 -3.51 -1.35
C ASP A 506 -18.16 -3.72 -2.07
N HIS A 507 -18.21 -4.70 -2.98
CA HIS A 507 -19.43 -5.05 -3.70
C HIS A 507 -20.48 -5.65 -2.76
N LEU A 508 -20.08 -6.55 -1.84
CA LEU A 508 -20.98 -7.10 -0.84
C LEU A 508 -21.48 -6.03 0.16
N GLY A 509 -20.58 -5.17 0.64
CA GLY A 509 -20.95 -4.03 1.49
C GLY A 509 -21.96 -3.10 0.81
N ARG A 510 -21.81 -2.87 -0.49
CA ARG A 510 -22.78 -2.11 -1.30
C ARG A 510 -24.15 -2.80 -1.37
N LEU A 511 -24.21 -4.11 -1.56
CA LEU A 511 -25.47 -4.86 -1.58
C LEU A 511 -26.22 -4.75 -0.25
N ILE A 512 -25.50 -4.77 0.87
CA ILE A 512 -26.06 -4.56 2.22
C ILE A 512 -26.60 -3.13 2.35
N ARG A 513 -25.78 -2.12 2.00
CA ARG A 513 -26.14 -0.70 2.08
C ARG A 513 -27.37 -0.35 1.24
N GLU A 514 -27.52 -0.96 0.05
CA GLU A 514 -28.65 -0.74 -0.85
C GLU A 514 -29.88 -1.62 -0.52
N GLY A 515 -29.85 -2.34 0.59
CA GLY A 515 -30.98 -3.08 1.12
C GLY A 515 -31.30 -4.40 0.42
N TYR A 516 -30.37 -4.97 -0.34
CA TYR A 516 -30.57 -6.29 -0.98
C TYR A 516 -30.29 -7.47 -0.04
N VAL A 517 -29.74 -7.24 1.15
CA VAL A 517 -29.33 -8.28 2.10
C VAL A 517 -29.99 -8.02 3.46
N GLN A 518 -30.70 -9.03 3.99
CA GLN A 518 -31.43 -8.96 5.27
C GLN A 518 -30.80 -9.80 6.38
N ALA A 519 -29.86 -10.69 6.06
CA ALA A 519 -29.04 -11.40 7.06
C ALA A 519 -27.70 -11.81 6.47
N LEU A 520 -26.64 -11.78 7.29
CA LEU A 520 -25.30 -12.25 6.92
C LEU A 520 -24.86 -13.42 7.81
N LEU A 521 -24.42 -14.51 7.19
CA LEU A 521 -23.94 -15.71 7.87
C LEU A 521 -22.49 -15.99 7.45
N GLY A 522 -21.60 -16.18 8.42
CA GLY A 522 -20.18 -16.42 8.14
C GLY A 522 -19.42 -17.04 9.31
N GLY A 523 -18.10 -17.07 9.19
CA GLY A 523 -17.20 -17.49 10.27
C GLY A 523 -16.32 -16.34 10.76
N ASN A 524 -15.47 -16.61 11.74
CA ASN A 524 -14.50 -15.64 12.26
C ASN A 524 -13.64 -15.02 11.14
N ALA A 525 -13.15 -15.84 10.21
CA ALA A 525 -12.20 -15.41 9.17
C ALA A 525 -12.74 -14.32 8.24
N ILE A 526 -13.98 -14.41 7.75
CA ILE A 526 -14.52 -13.36 6.87
C ILE A 526 -14.62 -12.02 7.60
N ALA A 527 -15.06 -12.03 8.86
CA ALA A 527 -15.15 -10.82 9.67
C ALA A 527 -13.76 -10.23 9.95
N VAL A 528 -12.78 -11.06 10.30
CA VAL A 528 -11.40 -10.61 10.53
C VAL A 528 -10.82 -9.96 9.27
N HIS A 529 -10.96 -10.59 8.10
CA HIS A 529 -10.38 -10.06 6.87
C HIS A 529 -11.12 -8.83 6.32
N ASP A 530 -12.44 -8.73 6.51
CA ASP A 530 -13.18 -7.50 6.20
C ASP A 530 -12.68 -6.32 7.06
N ILE A 531 -12.49 -6.57 8.36
CA ILE A 531 -12.00 -5.56 9.30
C ILE A 531 -10.54 -5.21 9.03
N GLU A 532 -9.71 -6.20 8.71
CA GLU A 532 -8.31 -6.01 8.28
C GLU A 532 -8.26 -5.11 7.03
N GLN A 533 -9.06 -5.40 6.01
CA GLN A 533 -9.13 -4.60 4.79
C GLN A 533 -9.62 -3.17 5.11
N ALA A 534 -10.64 -3.04 5.94
CA ALA A 534 -11.20 -1.75 6.30
C ALA A 534 -10.19 -0.86 7.04
N MET A 535 -9.44 -1.42 7.99
CA MET A 535 -8.52 -0.71 8.88
C MET A 535 -7.13 -0.52 8.28
N LEU A 536 -6.61 -1.51 7.57
CA LEU A 536 -5.20 -1.59 7.16
C LEU A 536 -5.02 -1.71 5.64
N GLY A 537 -6.10 -1.90 4.88
CA GLY A 537 -6.04 -2.02 3.41
C GLY A 537 -5.60 -3.38 2.90
N THR A 538 -5.39 -4.36 3.78
CA THR A 538 -4.86 -5.68 3.45
C THR A 538 -5.82 -6.82 3.75
N SER A 539 -5.59 -7.98 3.13
CA SER A 539 -6.24 -9.23 3.49
C SER A 539 -5.22 -10.36 3.54
N LEU A 540 -5.03 -10.98 4.72
CA LEU A 540 -3.89 -11.88 4.99
C LEU A 540 -2.53 -11.25 4.66
N GLY A 541 -2.45 -9.92 4.82
CA GLY A 541 -1.25 -9.20 4.45
C GLY A 541 -1.00 -9.06 2.96
N VAL A 542 -2.01 -9.20 2.09
CA VAL A 542 -1.93 -8.84 0.66
C VAL A 542 -2.68 -7.54 0.43
N ASP A 543 -2.10 -6.62 -0.34
CA ASP A 543 -2.70 -5.33 -0.69
C ASP A 543 -3.85 -5.60 -1.65
N MET A 544 -5.05 -5.16 -1.30
CA MET A 544 -6.23 -5.46 -2.10
C MET A 544 -6.30 -4.68 -3.43
N LYS A 545 -5.52 -3.61 -3.58
CA LYS A 545 -5.44 -2.83 -4.82
C LYS A 545 -4.33 -3.34 -5.74
N GLN A 546 -3.19 -3.72 -5.18
CA GLN A 546 -2.02 -4.14 -5.95
C GLN A 546 -1.93 -5.66 -6.17
N GLY A 547 -2.60 -6.46 -5.34
CA GLY A 547 -2.54 -7.92 -5.41
C GLY A 547 -1.20 -8.51 -4.96
N THR A 548 -0.34 -7.69 -4.34
CA THR A 548 1.00 -8.05 -3.85
C THR A 548 1.00 -8.14 -2.33
N SER A 549 1.89 -8.95 -1.77
CA SER A 549 2.05 -9.02 -0.31
C SER A 549 2.51 -7.68 0.26
N VAL A 550 1.83 -7.21 1.29
CA VAL A 550 2.16 -6.03 2.08
C VAL A 550 3.07 -6.41 3.24
N ARG A 551 3.99 -5.50 3.48
CA ARG A 551 4.94 -5.43 4.58
C ARG A 551 4.27 -5.71 5.92
N GLY A 552 4.88 -6.57 6.74
CA GLY A 552 4.32 -6.96 8.05
C GLY A 552 2.93 -7.63 8.00
N GLY A 553 2.39 -7.88 6.80
CA GLY A 553 0.98 -8.12 6.58
C GLY A 553 0.44 -9.40 7.24
N HIS A 554 1.31 -10.38 7.47
CA HIS A 554 0.97 -11.57 8.25
C HIS A 554 0.51 -11.24 9.68
N ARG A 555 0.78 -10.04 10.21
CA ARG A 555 0.33 -9.56 11.54
C ARG A 555 -0.95 -8.75 11.49
N HIS A 556 -1.35 -8.25 10.32
CA HIS A 556 -2.45 -7.29 10.19
C HIS A 556 -3.77 -7.87 10.69
N HIS A 557 -4.04 -9.14 10.38
CA HIS A 557 -5.22 -9.84 10.88
C HIS A 557 -5.23 -9.96 12.42
N LEU A 558 -4.08 -10.16 13.08
CA LEU A 558 -3.99 -10.18 14.54
C LEU A 558 -4.17 -8.79 15.17
N ARG A 559 -3.64 -7.73 14.53
CA ARG A 559 -3.91 -6.33 14.94
C ARG A 559 -5.41 -6.02 14.85
N ALA A 560 -6.08 -6.46 13.77
CA ALA A 560 -7.53 -6.34 13.62
C ALA A 560 -8.28 -7.09 14.74
N ILE A 561 -7.95 -8.35 14.98
CA ILE A 561 -8.54 -9.15 16.08
C ILE A 561 -8.36 -8.45 17.43
N ASN A 562 -7.14 -8.04 17.75
CA ASN A 562 -6.82 -7.39 19.02
C ASN A 562 -7.59 -6.07 19.21
N SER A 563 -7.71 -5.27 18.14
CA SER A 563 -8.44 -4.01 18.15
C SER A 563 -9.93 -4.20 18.43
N ILE A 564 -10.57 -5.18 17.79
CA ILE A 564 -11.99 -5.47 18.03
C ILE A 564 -12.20 -6.05 19.43
N ARG A 565 -11.31 -6.92 19.92
CA ARG A 565 -11.36 -7.42 21.30
C ARG A 565 -11.22 -6.29 22.32
N ARG A 566 -10.38 -5.29 22.05
CA ARG A 566 -10.28 -4.07 22.87
C ARG A 566 -11.59 -3.28 22.91
N CYS A 567 -12.25 -3.13 21.75
CA CYS A 567 -13.56 -2.47 21.66
C CYS A 567 -14.69 -3.30 22.32
N GLY A 568 -14.50 -4.61 22.46
CA GLY A 568 -15.43 -5.54 23.09
C GLY A 568 -16.46 -6.16 22.14
N SER A 569 -16.72 -5.54 20.99
CA SER A 569 -17.54 -6.10 19.90
C SER A 569 -17.33 -5.33 18.59
N ILE A 570 -17.75 -5.91 17.47
CA ILE A 570 -17.77 -5.23 16.16
C ILE A 570 -18.66 -3.97 16.22
N ALA A 571 -19.85 -4.06 16.85
CA ALA A 571 -20.75 -2.93 16.98
C ALA A 571 -20.12 -1.76 17.74
N ASN A 572 -19.45 -2.05 18.86
CA ASN A 572 -18.73 -1.03 19.63
C ASN A 572 -17.60 -0.39 18.83
N ALA A 573 -16.88 -1.16 18.01
CA ALA A 573 -15.82 -0.62 17.15
C ALA A 573 -16.38 0.37 16.10
N VAL A 574 -17.59 0.12 15.59
CA VAL A 574 -18.28 1.05 14.68
C VAL A 574 -18.73 2.32 15.40
N ASP A 575 -19.28 2.19 16.62
CA ASP A 575 -19.73 3.33 17.42
C ASP A 575 -18.57 4.21 17.88
N GLN A 576 -17.44 3.61 18.23
CA GLN A 576 -16.19 4.29 18.58
C GLN A 576 -15.44 4.84 17.36
N LYS A 577 -15.95 4.63 16.13
CA LYS A 577 -15.32 5.03 14.86
C LYS A 577 -13.94 4.39 14.62
N VAL A 578 -13.67 3.25 15.24
CA VAL A 578 -12.49 2.42 14.95
C VAL A 578 -12.70 1.67 13.63
N LEU A 579 -13.91 1.16 13.40
CA LEU A 579 -14.34 0.57 12.13
C LEU A 579 -15.26 1.54 11.39
N THR A 580 -14.83 2.03 10.23
CA THR A 580 -15.50 3.12 9.50
C THR A 580 -16.07 2.75 8.14
N ARG A 581 -15.77 1.53 7.65
CA ARG A 581 -16.19 0.99 6.35
C ARG A 581 -16.11 -0.55 6.38
N GLY A 582 -16.56 -1.21 5.31
CA GLY A 582 -16.52 -2.68 5.15
C GLY A 582 -17.89 -3.34 5.28
N VAL A 583 -17.95 -4.65 5.03
CA VAL A 583 -19.16 -5.48 5.07
C VAL A 583 -19.81 -5.42 6.45
N LEU A 584 -19.04 -5.62 7.51
CA LEU A 584 -19.55 -5.68 8.89
C LEU A 584 -19.93 -4.28 9.40
N TYR A 585 -19.27 -3.22 8.92
CA TYR A 585 -19.69 -1.84 9.16
C TYR A 585 -21.08 -1.57 8.60
N GLU A 586 -21.32 -1.96 7.34
CA GLU A 586 -22.61 -1.80 6.69
C GLU A 586 -23.70 -2.63 7.37
N CYS A 587 -23.37 -3.83 7.87
CA CYS A 587 -24.32 -4.61 8.68
C CYS A 587 -24.75 -3.85 9.94
N VAL A 588 -23.81 -3.28 10.70
CA VAL A 588 -24.12 -2.52 11.92
C VAL A 588 -24.90 -1.25 11.59
N LYS A 589 -24.47 -0.47 10.61
CA LYS A 589 -25.14 0.81 10.25
C LYS A 589 -26.55 0.63 9.71
N ASN A 590 -26.80 -0.45 8.95
CA ASN A 590 -28.10 -0.71 8.34
C ASN A 590 -28.95 -1.69 9.16
N ASN A 591 -28.53 -2.04 10.38
CA ASN A 591 -29.21 -3.00 11.27
C ASN A 591 -29.47 -4.37 10.61
N VAL A 592 -28.54 -4.83 9.76
CA VAL A 592 -28.60 -6.17 9.17
C VAL A 592 -27.99 -7.16 10.16
N PRO A 593 -28.78 -8.12 10.69
CA PRO A 593 -28.27 -9.07 11.65
C PRO A 593 -27.25 -10.01 11.00
N PHE A 594 -26.18 -10.32 11.75
CA PHE A 594 -25.17 -11.27 11.32
C PHE A 594 -24.89 -12.34 12.38
N SER A 595 -24.43 -13.51 11.93
CA SER A 595 -23.98 -14.60 12.81
C SER A 595 -22.64 -15.15 12.35
N LEU A 596 -21.67 -15.17 13.28
CA LEU A 596 -20.32 -15.68 13.06
C LEU A 596 -20.17 -17.00 13.81
N ALA A 597 -20.26 -18.11 13.09
CA ALA A 597 -20.07 -19.44 13.67
C ALA A 597 -18.57 -19.75 13.83
N GLY A 598 -18.19 -20.20 15.03
CA GLY A 598 -16.81 -20.55 15.33
C GLY A 598 -16.32 -21.79 14.57
N SER A 599 -15.01 -21.94 14.47
CA SER A 599 -14.35 -23.10 13.88
C SER A 599 -13.04 -23.43 14.58
N ILE A 600 -12.52 -24.64 14.37
CA ILE A 600 -11.29 -25.09 15.02
C ILE A 600 -10.03 -24.32 14.58
N ARG A 601 -10.11 -23.58 13.47
CA ARG A 601 -8.99 -22.80 12.91
C ARG A 601 -9.01 -21.32 13.32
N ASP A 602 -9.92 -20.90 14.19
CA ASP A 602 -10.13 -19.48 14.46
C ASP A 602 -9.01 -18.87 15.32
N ASP A 603 -8.42 -17.78 14.81
CA ASP A 603 -7.51 -16.91 15.55
C ASP A 603 -8.28 -15.85 16.35
N GLY A 604 -7.85 -15.58 17.59
CA GLY A 604 -8.58 -14.74 18.55
C GLY A 604 -9.42 -15.59 19.51
N PRO A 605 -10.71 -15.85 19.23
CA PRO A 605 -11.55 -15.29 18.15
C PRO A 605 -12.01 -13.85 18.42
N LEU A 606 -12.74 -13.24 17.49
CA LEU A 606 -13.51 -12.01 17.73
C LEU A 606 -14.55 -12.25 18.85
N PRO A 607 -14.91 -11.22 19.64
CA PRO A 607 -15.92 -11.34 20.70
C PRO A 607 -17.30 -11.79 20.18
N ASP A 608 -17.64 -11.42 18.95
CA ASP A 608 -18.91 -11.72 18.30
C ASP A 608 -19.01 -13.18 17.76
N THR A 609 -17.88 -13.90 17.73
CA THR A 609 -17.82 -15.28 17.22
C THR A 609 -18.41 -16.27 18.22
N LYS A 610 -19.43 -17.02 17.79
CA LYS A 610 -20.10 -18.05 18.60
C LYS A 610 -19.30 -19.35 18.59
N MET A 611 -18.55 -19.58 19.67
CA MET A 611 -17.75 -20.80 19.85
C MET A 611 -18.56 -22.01 20.31
N ASP A 612 -19.75 -21.80 20.89
CA ASP A 612 -20.74 -22.86 21.06
C ASP A 612 -21.45 -23.10 19.72
N LEU A 613 -21.17 -24.24 19.10
CA LEU A 613 -21.71 -24.59 17.78
C LEU A 613 -23.21 -24.93 17.81
N LEU A 614 -23.76 -25.32 18.96
CA LEU A 614 -25.20 -25.53 19.10
C LEU A 614 -25.92 -24.18 19.07
N GLU A 615 -25.39 -23.19 19.79
CA GLU A 615 -25.89 -21.82 19.72
C GLU A 615 -25.73 -21.22 18.32
N ALA A 616 -24.58 -21.45 17.68
CA ALA A 616 -24.33 -20.98 16.31
C ALA A 616 -25.33 -21.57 15.29
N GLN A 617 -25.62 -22.88 15.38
CA GLN A 617 -26.62 -23.52 14.52
C GLN A 617 -28.03 -22.99 14.77
N ALA A 618 -28.42 -22.82 16.03
CA ALA A 618 -29.73 -22.26 16.38
C ALA A 618 -29.90 -20.82 15.85
N ASP A 619 -28.85 -20.01 15.95
CA ASP A 619 -28.84 -18.64 15.45
C ASP A 619 -28.88 -18.57 13.92
N TYR A 620 -28.14 -19.45 13.23
CA TYR A 620 -28.23 -19.61 11.78
C TYR A 620 -29.64 -19.96 11.33
N ALA A 621 -30.27 -20.97 11.95
CA ALA A 621 -31.63 -21.40 11.63
C ALA A 621 -32.65 -20.26 11.80
N ARG A 622 -32.54 -19.50 12.89
CA ARG A 622 -33.36 -18.30 13.16
C ARG A 622 -33.19 -17.24 12.07
N LEU A 623 -31.97 -17.00 11.60
CA LEU A 623 -31.69 -15.96 10.61
C LEU A 623 -32.16 -16.31 9.21
N ILE A 624 -32.19 -17.59 8.83
CA ILE A 624 -32.70 -18.02 7.51
C ILE A 624 -34.22 -18.25 7.47
N GLU A 625 -34.90 -18.18 8.61
CA GLU A 625 -36.35 -18.35 8.68
C GLU A 625 -37.07 -17.31 7.81
N GLY A 626 -37.92 -17.77 6.90
CA GLY A 626 -38.65 -16.90 5.96
C GLY A 626 -37.80 -16.27 4.86
N CYS A 627 -36.60 -16.78 4.58
CA CYS A 627 -35.82 -16.34 3.41
C CYS A 627 -36.45 -16.82 2.10
N ASP A 628 -36.53 -15.92 1.12
CA ASP A 628 -36.93 -16.22 -0.26
C ASP A 628 -35.73 -16.66 -1.11
N LEU A 629 -34.55 -16.09 -0.81
CA LEU A 629 -33.30 -16.38 -1.51
C LEU A 629 -32.12 -16.46 -0.54
N ILE A 630 -31.24 -17.45 -0.76
CA ILE A 630 -29.97 -17.58 -0.06
C ILE A 630 -28.82 -17.54 -1.07
N LEU A 631 -27.95 -16.55 -0.92
CA LEU A 631 -26.76 -16.37 -1.75
C LEU A 631 -25.54 -16.91 -1.01
N MET A 632 -24.96 -18.00 -1.52
CA MET A 632 -23.81 -18.69 -0.93
C MET A 632 -22.54 -18.35 -1.70
N LEU A 633 -21.61 -17.68 -1.04
CA LEU A 633 -20.43 -17.05 -1.63
C LEU A 633 -19.16 -17.68 -1.09
N SER A 634 -18.59 -18.65 -1.85
CA SER A 634 -17.26 -19.23 -1.64
C SER A 634 -16.99 -19.76 -0.23
N THR A 635 -17.93 -20.52 0.33
CA THR A 635 -17.84 -21.01 1.72
C THR A 635 -18.43 -22.40 1.90
N MET A 636 -17.62 -23.43 1.60
CA MET A 636 -18.08 -24.83 1.62
C MET A 636 -18.74 -25.24 2.95
N LEU A 637 -18.10 -24.99 4.10
CA LEU A 637 -18.61 -25.45 5.41
C LEU A 637 -19.94 -24.78 5.76
N HIS A 638 -19.99 -23.45 5.68
CA HIS A 638 -21.17 -22.68 6.08
C HIS A 638 -22.31 -22.85 5.07
N ALA A 639 -22.02 -22.91 3.75
CA ALA A 639 -23.03 -23.16 2.72
C ALA A 639 -23.69 -24.53 2.89
N ILE A 640 -22.90 -25.58 3.17
CA ILE A 640 -23.45 -26.92 3.47
C ILE A 640 -24.29 -26.91 4.74
N GLY A 641 -23.83 -26.23 5.80
CA GLY A 641 -24.59 -26.07 7.04
C GLY A 641 -25.95 -25.43 6.80
N VAL A 642 -25.97 -24.28 6.11
CA VAL A 642 -27.20 -23.55 5.76
C VAL A 642 -28.11 -24.37 4.85
N GLY A 643 -27.56 -25.02 3.82
CA GLY A 643 -28.33 -25.89 2.94
C GLY A 643 -29.07 -27.01 3.69
N ASN A 644 -28.50 -27.56 4.76
CA ASN A 644 -29.16 -28.59 5.57
C ASN A 644 -30.31 -28.04 6.44
N MET A 645 -30.26 -26.75 6.78
CA MET A 645 -31.26 -26.09 7.62
C MET A 645 -32.37 -25.42 6.79
N THR A 646 -32.22 -25.37 5.46
CA THR A 646 -33.11 -24.64 4.56
C THR A 646 -34.22 -25.57 4.04
N PRO A 647 -35.51 -25.21 4.17
CA PRO A 647 -36.62 -25.98 3.60
C PRO A 647 -36.67 -25.84 2.06
N ALA A 648 -37.42 -26.73 1.40
CA ALA A 648 -37.71 -26.60 -0.03
C ALA A 648 -38.54 -25.34 -0.33
N GLY A 649 -38.38 -24.77 -1.53
CA GLY A 649 -39.06 -23.54 -1.97
C GLY A 649 -38.30 -22.25 -1.69
N VAL A 650 -37.10 -22.34 -1.11
CA VAL A 650 -36.16 -21.23 -0.98
C VAL A 650 -35.18 -21.31 -2.15
N LYS A 651 -35.04 -20.21 -2.91
CA LYS A 651 -34.08 -20.16 -4.02
C LYS A 651 -32.66 -20.12 -3.48
N MET A 652 -31.79 -21.01 -3.94
CA MET A 652 -30.39 -21.04 -3.52
C MET A 652 -29.47 -20.76 -4.69
N VAL A 653 -28.54 -19.83 -4.51
CA VAL A 653 -27.52 -19.49 -5.50
C VAL A 653 -26.15 -19.77 -4.89
N CYS A 654 -25.42 -20.74 -5.43
CA CYS A 654 -24.10 -21.12 -4.96
C CYS A 654 -23.03 -20.67 -5.95
N VAL A 655 -22.09 -19.85 -5.47
CA VAL A 655 -20.94 -19.35 -6.24
C VAL A 655 -19.67 -19.81 -5.57
N ASP A 656 -18.88 -20.63 -6.26
CA ASP A 656 -17.58 -21.11 -5.77
C ASP A 656 -16.67 -21.43 -6.97
N ILE A 657 -15.38 -21.13 -6.86
CA ILE A 657 -14.42 -21.46 -7.92
C ILE A 657 -14.21 -22.97 -8.03
N ASN A 658 -14.45 -23.71 -6.95
CA ASN A 658 -14.32 -25.16 -6.92
C ASN A 658 -15.64 -25.84 -7.33
N PRO A 659 -15.68 -26.51 -8.49
CA PRO A 659 -16.90 -27.16 -8.97
C PRO A 659 -17.41 -28.24 -8.00
N ALA A 660 -16.55 -28.88 -7.21
CA ALA A 660 -16.97 -29.91 -6.26
C ALA A 660 -17.87 -29.36 -5.14
N VAL A 661 -17.66 -28.10 -4.72
CA VAL A 661 -18.50 -27.44 -3.71
C VAL A 661 -19.88 -27.12 -4.32
N VAL A 662 -19.88 -26.57 -5.52
CA VAL A 662 -21.10 -26.22 -6.27
C VAL A 662 -21.96 -27.47 -6.52
N THR A 663 -21.36 -28.55 -7.01
CA THR A 663 -22.06 -29.82 -7.27
C THR A 663 -22.65 -30.40 -5.99
N LYS A 664 -21.89 -30.40 -4.88
CA LYS A 664 -22.39 -30.91 -3.58
C LYS A 664 -23.61 -30.17 -3.05
N LEU A 665 -23.75 -28.88 -3.36
CA LEU A 665 -24.89 -28.07 -2.93
C LEU A 665 -26.06 -28.19 -3.91
N ALA A 666 -25.78 -28.28 -5.20
CA ALA A 666 -26.79 -28.55 -6.22
C ALA A 666 -27.50 -29.91 -5.99
N ASP A 667 -26.74 -30.94 -5.60
CA ASP A 667 -27.24 -32.31 -5.41
C ASP A 667 -28.09 -32.52 -4.14
N ARG A 668 -28.17 -31.54 -3.23
CA ARG A 668 -28.89 -31.68 -1.95
C ARG A 668 -30.40 -31.41 -2.02
N GLY A 669 -31.02 -31.64 -3.17
CA GLY A 669 -32.46 -31.89 -3.26
C GLY A 669 -33.37 -30.67 -3.28
N SER A 670 -32.86 -29.44 -3.43
CA SER A 670 -33.70 -28.31 -3.79
C SER A 670 -33.88 -28.27 -5.31
N LEU A 671 -35.11 -28.38 -5.80
CA LEU A 671 -35.45 -28.18 -7.21
C LEU A 671 -35.10 -26.77 -7.73
N GLU A 672 -34.67 -25.85 -6.85
CA GLU A 672 -34.47 -24.42 -7.08
C GLU A 672 -33.02 -23.93 -6.80
N SER A 673 -32.03 -24.82 -6.86
CA SER A 673 -30.61 -24.43 -6.72
C SER A 673 -29.97 -24.05 -8.06
N THR A 674 -29.25 -22.93 -8.07
CA THR A 674 -28.41 -22.49 -9.20
C THR A 674 -26.95 -22.48 -8.78
N GLY A 675 -26.10 -23.22 -9.51
CA GLY A 675 -24.68 -23.29 -9.25
C GLY A 675 -23.86 -22.50 -10.28
N VAL A 676 -22.90 -21.71 -9.82
CA VAL A 676 -21.98 -20.92 -10.66
C VAL A 676 -20.55 -21.23 -10.26
N VAL A 677 -19.77 -21.75 -11.22
CA VAL A 677 -18.34 -21.99 -11.04
C VAL A 677 -17.59 -20.79 -11.61
N THR A 678 -17.14 -19.88 -10.74
CA THR A 678 -16.44 -18.64 -11.12
C THR A 678 -15.76 -18.00 -9.90
N ASP A 679 -14.94 -16.99 -10.15
CA ASP A 679 -14.41 -16.11 -9.11
C ASP A 679 -15.54 -15.31 -8.45
N VAL A 680 -15.59 -15.33 -7.12
CA VAL A 680 -16.69 -14.72 -6.37
C VAL A 680 -16.66 -13.19 -6.39
N GLY A 681 -15.47 -12.59 -6.45
CA GLY A 681 -15.28 -11.14 -6.58
C GLY A 681 -15.78 -10.65 -7.93
N LEU A 682 -15.41 -11.35 -9.01
CA LEU A 682 -15.91 -11.10 -10.36
C LEU A 682 -17.44 -11.23 -10.43
N PHE A 683 -18.00 -12.29 -9.85
CA PHE A 683 -19.46 -12.47 -9.79
C PHE A 683 -20.15 -11.28 -9.11
N LEU A 684 -19.66 -10.84 -7.94
CA LEU A 684 -20.21 -9.70 -7.22
C LEU A 684 -20.05 -8.38 -7.99
N SER A 685 -18.92 -8.19 -8.67
CA SER A 685 -18.67 -7.01 -9.51
C SER A 685 -19.68 -6.92 -10.66
N LEU A 686 -19.90 -8.02 -11.38
CA LEU A 686 -20.90 -8.10 -12.45
C LEU A 686 -22.31 -7.92 -11.91
N LEU A 687 -22.62 -8.49 -10.75
CA LEU A 687 -23.93 -8.39 -10.10
C LEU A 687 -24.28 -6.94 -9.77
N VAL A 688 -23.37 -6.21 -9.15
CA VAL A 688 -23.56 -4.78 -8.83
C VAL A 688 -23.72 -3.95 -10.11
N LYS A 689 -22.85 -4.16 -11.12
CA LYS A 689 -22.96 -3.47 -12.42
C LYS A 689 -24.31 -3.74 -13.09
N GLN A 690 -24.85 -4.95 -12.96
CA GLN A 690 -26.13 -5.31 -13.55
C GLN A 690 -27.31 -4.70 -12.77
N LEU A 691 -27.24 -4.63 -11.44
CA LEU A 691 -28.22 -3.92 -10.61
C LEU A 691 -28.25 -2.42 -10.92
N ASP A 692 -27.11 -1.81 -11.23
CA ASP A 692 -27.03 -0.41 -11.70
C ASP A 692 -27.80 -0.21 -13.00
N LYS A 693 -27.64 -1.09 -13.99
CA LYS A 693 -28.42 -1.03 -15.24
C LYS A 693 -29.92 -1.18 -15.00
N LEU A 694 -30.33 -1.97 -14.01
CA LEU A 694 -31.75 -2.17 -13.69
C LEU A 694 -32.38 -0.98 -12.94
N THR A 695 -31.57 -0.16 -12.28
CA THR A 695 -32.04 0.97 -11.45
C THR A 695 -31.88 2.32 -12.13
N GLN A 696 -30.92 2.47 -13.05
CA GLN A 696 -30.81 3.65 -13.90
C GLN A 696 -31.97 3.69 -14.91
N ARG A 697 -32.82 4.73 -14.83
CA ARG A 697 -33.79 5.02 -15.89
C ARG A 697 -33.01 5.32 -17.17
N PRO A 698 -33.38 4.76 -18.34
CA PRO A 698 -32.81 5.23 -19.60
C PRO A 698 -33.10 6.73 -19.70
N ALA A 699 -32.06 7.52 -19.93
CA ALA A 699 -32.20 8.92 -20.28
C ALA A 699 -33.18 8.98 -21.45
N ILE A 700 -34.35 9.57 -21.22
CA ILE A 700 -35.27 9.90 -22.31
C ILE A 700 -34.48 10.87 -23.16
N ALA A 701 -34.00 10.39 -24.31
CA ALA A 701 -33.52 11.25 -25.38
C ALA A 701 -34.68 12.20 -25.71
N GLN A 702 -34.58 13.43 -25.23
CA GLN A 702 -35.44 14.50 -25.70
C GLN A 702 -35.01 14.77 -27.14
N SER A 703 -35.83 14.27 -28.06
CA SER A 703 -35.85 14.57 -29.48
C SER A 703 -36.00 16.06 -29.76
#